data_AF-A0AA39VGN9-F1
#
_entry.id   AF-A0AA39VGN9-F1
#
_cell.length_a   1.000
_cell.length_b   1.000
_cell.length_c   1.000
_cell.angle_alpha   90.00
_cell.angle_beta   90.00
_cell.angle_gamma   90.00
#
_symmetry.space_group_name_H-M   'P 1'
#
loop_
_entity.id
_entity.type
_entity.pdbx_description
1 polymer ?
#
loop_
_entity_poly.entity_id
_entity_poly.type
_entity_poly.pdbx_seq_one_letter_code
_entity_poly.pdbx_strand_id
1 'polypeptide(L)'
;MNVMTCGTRRPVVSKHGEVGWVTRQQLPREEGIQFFSFTRWAKILLNYSHFSKEPILGLVYYSGICGREKKRLPRVMTVPGVISELDDDQANSVSSDVQSSVVQDRVIIVANQLPVKAKRRPDNRGWSFSWDEDSLLLQLKDGLPEDMEVIYVGSLKVEVDVNEQDDVSTVLLDRFKCVAAFLPPEILVKFYHGFCKQHLWPLFHYMLPFSSTHGGRFDRSLWEAYVAANKIFSQKVIEVINPEDDYVWIHDYHLMVLPTFLRRRFNRLRMGFFLHSPFPSSEIYRTLPVREEILKALLNSDLIGFHTFDYARHFLSCCSRMLGLEYQSKRGYIGLEYYGRTVGIKIMPVGIHMGQIESVLRLADKEWRVGELKQQFEGKTVLLGVDDMDIFKGVDLKLLAMEHLLKHHPKWQGKAVLVQISNPARGRGRELEEIQAEIQSTCQRINETYGQPGYEPIVFIDRPVSLSERAAYYTIAECVVVTAVRDGMNLTPYEYVVCRQGVTGSEFSSESSGPKKSMLVVSEFIGCSPSLSGAIRVNPWNTEATAEAMNESISMAEPEKQLRHEKHYRYVSTHDVAYWSRSFFQDMERTCKDHFRRRCWGIGLSFGFRVVALDPNFRKLSVDATVNAYVKSKNRAILFDYDGTVMSQTAINRAPSHEVISIINTLCDDVKNTVFVVSGRGRDSLGKWFSPCKKLGIAAEHGYFMRWSADEEWETCGQSVDFGWIQIAEPVMKLYTEATDGSYIETKESALVWHHRDADPGFGSSQAKEMLDHLESVLANEPVAVKSGQFIVEVKPQGVSKGLVVEKIFSSMSEKGKRPDFVVCIGDDRSDEDMFEIIGNAISSGILASNSSVFACTVGQKPSKAKYYLDDPSDVVMMLDALADASDPPTSDDDETNSS
;
A
#
# COMPACT_ATOMS: atom_id res chain seq x y z
N MET A 1 21.20 -40.44 3.21
CA MET A 1 21.70 -41.60 2.42
C MET A 1 20.73 -42.76 2.54
N ASN A 2 20.51 -43.47 1.42
CA ASN A 2 19.85 -44.78 1.27
C ASN A 2 18.40 -44.99 1.74
N VAL A 3 17.54 -45.00 0.73
CA VAL A 3 16.22 -45.64 0.61
C VAL A 3 16.23 -47.09 1.13
N MET A 4 15.12 -47.52 1.74
CA MET A 4 14.74 -48.93 1.79
C MET A 4 13.22 -49.09 1.67
N THR A 5 12.74 -49.79 0.65
CA THR A 5 11.32 -50.11 0.41
C THR A 5 11.07 -51.61 0.50
N CYS A 6 10.07 -52.01 1.29
CA CYS A 6 9.47 -53.34 1.30
C CYS A 6 8.06 -53.22 1.92
N GLY A 7 6.98 -53.85 1.46
CA GLY A 7 6.79 -54.73 0.30
C GLY A 7 5.84 -55.90 0.62
N THR A 8 4.56 -55.81 0.24
CA THR A 8 3.58 -56.91 0.41
C THR A 8 2.62 -57.08 -0.80
N ARG A 9 2.18 -58.33 -0.99
CA ARG A 9 1.50 -58.92 -2.17
C ARG A 9 0.18 -59.58 -1.71
N ARG A 10 -0.86 -59.90 -2.49
CA ARG A 10 -1.20 -59.93 -3.95
C ARG A 10 -2.78 -59.87 -4.02
N PRO A 11 -3.58 -60.31 -5.03
CA PRO A 11 -3.32 -60.95 -6.33
C PRO A 11 -3.99 -60.26 -7.56
N VAL A 12 -3.90 -60.93 -8.72
CA VAL A 12 -4.29 -60.48 -10.08
C VAL A 12 -5.43 -61.35 -10.63
N VAL A 13 -6.28 -60.80 -11.50
CA VAL A 13 -7.05 -61.54 -12.53
C VAL A 13 -6.83 -60.89 -13.90
N SER A 14 -6.77 -61.69 -14.96
CA SER A 14 -6.23 -61.35 -16.29
C SER A 14 -7.28 -61.32 -17.41
N LYS A 15 -6.95 -60.69 -18.55
CA LYS A 15 -6.90 -61.32 -19.89
C LYS A 15 -6.50 -60.36 -21.04
N HIS A 16 -5.52 -60.79 -21.86
CA HIS A 16 -5.14 -60.37 -23.24
C HIS A 16 -4.88 -58.85 -23.49
N GLY A 17 -3.81 -58.38 -24.16
CA GLY A 17 -3.05 -58.88 -25.33
C GLY A 17 -3.40 -57.96 -26.53
N GLU A 18 -2.51 -57.34 -27.32
CA GLU A 18 -1.06 -57.50 -27.55
C GLU A 18 -0.36 -56.13 -27.81
N VAL A 19 0.95 -56.16 -28.10
CA VAL A 19 1.83 -55.00 -28.38
C VAL A 19 2.21 -54.94 -29.87
N GLY A 20 2.33 -53.75 -30.46
CA GLY A 20 2.94 -53.57 -31.79
C GLY A 20 3.37 -52.14 -32.10
N TRP A 21 4.68 -51.93 -32.31
CA TRP A 21 5.28 -50.68 -32.82
C TRP A 21 6.00 -50.97 -34.15
N VAL A 22 5.75 -50.19 -35.22
CA VAL A 22 6.69 -50.01 -36.34
C VAL A 22 6.59 -48.57 -36.90
N THR A 23 7.73 -48.04 -37.35
CA THR A 23 7.98 -46.66 -37.77
C THR A 23 7.86 -46.40 -39.29
N ARG A 24 7.29 -45.24 -39.65
CA ARG A 24 7.80 -44.23 -40.61
C ARG A 24 8.48 -44.68 -41.94
N GLN A 25 7.85 -44.40 -43.10
CA GLN A 25 8.47 -43.56 -44.17
C GLN A 25 7.57 -43.21 -45.40
N GLN A 26 7.74 -41.96 -45.86
CA GLN A 26 7.65 -41.38 -47.22
C GLN A 26 6.32 -41.16 -47.99
N LEU A 27 6.34 -40.03 -48.73
CA LEU A 27 5.30 -39.32 -49.51
C LEU A 27 5.53 -39.49 -51.03
N PRO A 28 4.55 -39.10 -51.88
CA PRO A 28 4.62 -37.81 -52.61
C PRO A 28 3.34 -36.97 -52.41
N ARG A 29 3.33 -35.62 -52.28
CA ARG A 29 3.64 -34.53 -53.25
C ARG A 29 2.78 -34.59 -54.53
N GLU A 30 2.11 -33.54 -55.03
CA GLU A 30 1.88 -32.10 -54.70
C GLU A 30 0.39 -31.79 -55.06
N GLU A 31 -0.29 -30.68 -54.75
CA GLU A 31 0.01 -29.24 -54.86
C GLU A 31 -0.87 -28.39 -53.90
N GLY A 32 -0.53 -27.10 -53.72
CA GLY A 32 -1.56 -26.06 -53.54
C GLY A 32 -1.98 -25.65 -52.12
N ILE A 33 -1.07 -25.16 -51.27
CA ILE A 33 -1.44 -24.32 -50.12
C ILE A 33 -1.13 -22.85 -50.43
N GLN A 34 -2.16 -22.06 -50.71
CA GLN A 34 -2.08 -20.59 -50.67
C GLN A 34 -2.49 -20.08 -49.29
N PHE A 35 -1.75 -19.09 -48.80
CA PHE A 35 -2.09 -18.30 -47.62
C PHE A 35 -3.48 -17.66 -47.79
N PHE A 36 -4.33 -17.76 -46.77
CA PHE A 36 -5.46 -16.84 -46.58
C PHE A 36 -5.32 -16.09 -45.26
N SER A 37 -5.63 -14.79 -45.32
CA SER A 37 -5.21 -13.80 -44.35
C SER A 37 -6.03 -13.78 -43.06
N PHE A 38 -5.43 -13.18 -42.04
CA PHE A 38 -6.04 -12.77 -40.78
C PHE A 38 -7.14 -11.69 -41.01
N THR A 39 -8.31 -12.09 -41.55
CA THR A 39 -9.46 -11.18 -41.74
C THR A 39 -10.80 -11.83 -41.37
N ARG A 40 -10.93 -12.31 -40.12
CA ARG A 40 -12.24 -12.70 -39.55
C ARG A 40 -12.48 -12.34 -38.08
N TRP A 41 -11.84 -11.24 -37.61
CA TRP A 41 -12.04 -10.67 -36.26
C TRP A 41 -12.52 -9.20 -36.27
N ALA A 42 -13.26 -8.81 -37.32
CA ALA A 42 -13.75 -7.43 -37.52
C ALA A 42 -15.29 -7.32 -37.63
N LYS A 43 -16.06 -8.23 -37.02
CA LYS A 43 -17.54 -8.20 -37.12
C LYS A 43 -18.34 -8.54 -35.85
N ILE A 44 -17.70 -8.55 -34.67
CA ILE A 44 -18.38 -8.61 -33.35
C ILE A 44 -17.79 -7.54 -32.39
N LEU A 45 -17.44 -6.36 -32.92
CA LEU A 45 -17.01 -5.19 -32.14
C LEU A 45 -17.64 -3.86 -32.64
N LEU A 46 -18.70 -3.95 -33.45
CA LEU A 46 -19.44 -2.80 -34.00
C LEU A 46 -20.95 -2.97 -33.75
N ASN A 47 -21.35 -3.08 -32.48
CA ASN A 47 -22.77 -3.11 -32.11
C ASN A 47 -23.11 -2.56 -30.70
N TYR A 48 -22.28 -1.66 -30.17
CA TYR A 48 -22.60 -0.85 -28.98
C TYR A 48 -22.12 0.60 -29.16
N SER A 49 -22.70 1.28 -30.15
CA SER A 49 -22.45 2.71 -30.41
C SER A 49 -23.71 3.41 -30.96
N HIS A 50 -24.85 3.24 -30.30
CA HIS A 50 -26.08 3.99 -30.59
C HIS A 50 -26.88 4.27 -29.30
N PHE A 51 -26.65 5.44 -28.69
CA PHE A 51 -27.65 6.24 -27.96
C PHE A 51 -27.01 7.55 -27.46
N SER A 52 -26.98 8.61 -28.31
CA SER A 52 -26.92 10.04 -27.92
C SER A 52 -26.75 10.99 -29.11
N LYS A 53 -27.86 11.27 -29.80
CA LYS A 53 -28.22 12.44 -30.63
C LYS A 53 -29.75 12.30 -30.79
N GLU A 54 -30.66 13.23 -30.54
CA GLU A 54 -30.74 14.69 -30.35
C GLU A 54 -32.18 14.95 -29.79
N PRO A 55 -32.73 16.18 -29.63
CA PRO A 55 -32.15 17.52 -29.61
C PRO A 55 -32.49 18.32 -28.33
N ILE A 56 -31.94 19.54 -28.24
CA ILE A 56 -32.36 20.58 -27.29
C ILE A 56 -33.73 21.13 -27.71
N LEU A 57 -34.71 21.13 -26.81
CA LEU A 57 -36.01 21.78 -27.01
C LEU A 57 -36.24 22.79 -25.89
N GLY A 58 -36.21 24.08 -26.26
CA GLY A 58 -36.44 25.17 -25.31
C GLY A 58 -37.91 25.25 -24.89
N LEU A 59 -38.17 25.22 -23.59
CA LEU A 59 -39.49 25.48 -23.03
C LEU A 59 -39.55 26.91 -22.46
N VAL A 60 -40.32 27.74 -23.15
CA VAL A 60 -40.69 29.09 -22.71
C VAL A 60 -41.56 28.99 -21.46
N TYR A 61 -41.10 29.54 -20.34
CA TYR A 61 -41.95 29.71 -19.16
C TYR A 61 -42.60 31.09 -19.14
N TYR A 62 -43.93 31.08 -19.08
CA TYR A 62 -44.77 32.26 -18.86
C TYR A 62 -44.47 32.89 -17.50
N SER A 63 -44.50 34.22 -17.45
CA SER A 63 -44.35 35.00 -16.22
C SER A 63 -45.61 34.93 -15.34
N GLY A 64 -45.47 34.33 -14.15
CA GLY A 64 -46.48 34.36 -13.08
C GLY A 64 -45.90 35.02 -11.83
N ILE A 65 -46.44 36.18 -11.45
CA ILE A 65 -45.95 36.96 -10.30
C ILE A 65 -46.60 36.45 -9.01
N CYS A 66 -45.81 35.92 -8.07
CA CYS A 66 -46.06 36.06 -6.63
C CYS A 66 -44.76 35.82 -5.85
N GLY A 67 -44.40 36.72 -4.93
CA GLY A 67 -43.06 36.78 -4.36
C GLY A 67 -42.87 36.03 -3.05
N ARG A 68 -41.65 35.53 -2.82
CA ARG A 68 -40.98 35.44 -1.50
C ARG A 68 -39.48 35.24 -1.72
N GLU A 69 -38.68 35.96 -0.94
CA GLU A 69 -37.23 36.06 -1.14
C GLU A 69 -36.51 34.73 -0.80
N LYS A 70 -35.60 34.31 -1.68
CA LYS A 70 -34.57 33.30 -1.37
C LYS A 70 -33.21 33.83 -1.83
N LYS A 71 -32.21 33.76 -0.93
CA LYS A 71 -30.83 34.17 -1.21
C LYS A 71 -30.24 33.29 -2.32
N ARG A 72 -29.50 33.91 -3.26
CA ARG A 72 -28.87 33.22 -4.39
C ARG A 72 -27.61 32.47 -3.94
N LEU A 73 -27.46 31.23 -4.39
CA LEU A 73 -26.19 30.50 -4.38
C LEU A 73 -25.25 31.10 -5.47
N PRO A 74 -23.91 31.09 -5.26
CA PRO A 74 -22.96 31.51 -6.30
C PRO A 74 -22.97 30.54 -7.49
N ARG A 75 -22.78 31.07 -8.70
CA ARG A 75 -22.71 30.28 -9.93
C ARG A 75 -21.32 29.65 -10.09
N VAL A 76 -21.29 28.37 -10.46
CA VAL A 76 -20.11 27.72 -11.03
C VAL A 76 -19.75 28.42 -12.35
N MET A 77 -18.50 28.87 -12.51
CA MET A 77 -17.98 29.29 -13.81
C MET A 77 -17.26 28.12 -14.49
N THR A 78 -17.64 27.84 -15.73
CA THR A 78 -16.95 26.89 -16.63
C THR A 78 -16.40 27.64 -17.83
N VAL A 79 -15.07 27.76 -17.95
CA VAL A 79 -14.40 28.10 -19.21
C VAL A 79 -13.08 27.31 -19.29
N PRO A 80 -12.76 26.65 -20.41
CA PRO A 80 -11.48 25.97 -20.61
C PRO A 80 -10.50 26.77 -21.50
N GLY A 81 -9.21 26.66 -21.20
CA GLY A 81 -8.15 26.71 -22.23
C GLY A 81 -7.12 27.84 -22.16
N VAL A 82 -5.90 27.48 -22.58
CA VAL A 82 -4.77 28.31 -23.02
C VAL A 82 -4.06 29.16 -21.95
N ILE A 83 -2.80 28.80 -21.70
CA ILE A 83 -1.80 29.69 -21.09
C ILE A 83 -1.06 30.39 -22.24
N SER A 84 -1.05 31.71 -22.24
CA SER A 84 -0.10 32.52 -23.00
C SER A 84 0.91 33.13 -22.05
N GLU A 85 2.19 32.95 -22.32
CA GLU A 85 3.28 33.67 -21.67
C GLU A 85 3.18 35.18 -21.93
N LEU A 86 3.61 36.00 -20.97
CA LEU A 86 4.27 37.30 -21.17
C LEU A 86 4.68 37.87 -19.80
N ASP A 87 5.94 38.28 -19.67
CA ASP A 87 6.44 39.10 -18.57
C ASP A 87 5.88 40.54 -18.66
N ASP A 88 5.64 41.20 -17.52
CA ASP A 88 6.28 42.51 -17.25
C ASP A 88 6.20 42.92 -15.77
N ASP A 89 7.05 43.87 -15.39
CA ASP A 89 7.31 44.34 -14.02
C ASP A 89 6.38 45.49 -13.55
N GLN A 90 6.28 45.65 -12.21
CA GLN A 90 5.82 46.86 -11.47
C GLN A 90 4.44 47.49 -11.76
N ALA A 91 3.50 47.36 -10.79
CA ALA A 91 2.55 48.43 -10.43
C ALA A 91 2.05 48.32 -8.97
N ASN A 92 1.99 49.45 -8.25
CA ASN A 92 1.56 49.51 -6.85
C ASN A 92 0.04 49.64 -6.67
N SER A 93 -0.48 48.94 -5.66
CA SER A 93 -1.65 49.28 -4.81
C SER A 93 -2.95 49.80 -5.44
N VAL A 94 -4.03 49.01 -5.30
CA VAL A 94 -5.29 49.52 -4.72
C VAL A 94 -5.85 48.46 -3.76
N SER A 95 -6.05 48.81 -2.50
CA SER A 95 -6.68 47.93 -1.51
C SER A 95 -8.18 47.83 -1.75
N SER A 96 -8.70 46.61 -1.92
CA SER A 96 -10.12 46.34 -1.72
C SER A 96 -10.29 45.55 -0.43
N ASP A 97 -10.88 46.18 0.58
CA ASP A 97 -11.18 45.56 1.88
C ASP A 97 -12.31 44.53 1.73
N VAL A 98 -11.93 43.33 1.31
CA VAL A 98 -12.64 42.11 1.70
C VAL A 98 -11.71 41.42 2.68
N GLN A 99 -12.08 41.38 3.96
CA GLN A 99 -11.37 40.56 4.94
C GLN A 99 -11.27 39.14 4.38
N SER A 100 -10.03 38.69 4.11
CA SER A 100 -9.79 37.29 3.79
C SER A 100 -10.35 36.48 4.95
N SER A 101 -11.37 35.65 4.69
CA SER A 101 -11.75 34.58 5.61
C SER A 101 -10.47 33.83 5.94
N VAL A 102 -10.14 33.76 7.24
CA VAL A 102 -9.00 32.97 7.72
C VAL A 102 -9.10 31.60 7.06
N VAL A 103 -8.05 31.18 6.34
CA VAL A 103 -8.04 29.89 5.64
C VAL A 103 -8.02 28.82 6.72
N GLN A 104 -9.22 28.33 7.02
CA GLN A 104 -9.46 27.35 8.05
C GLN A 104 -9.20 25.97 7.43
N ASP A 105 -8.09 25.34 7.82
CA ASP A 105 -7.75 23.99 7.34
C ASP A 105 -8.92 23.03 7.63
N ARG A 106 -9.17 22.13 6.68
CA ARG A 106 -10.38 21.31 6.69
C ARG A 106 -10.08 19.87 6.31
N VAL A 107 -10.76 18.93 6.97
CA VAL A 107 -10.64 17.50 6.69
C VAL A 107 -12.01 16.87 6.42
N ILE A 108 -12.05 16.05 5.38
CA ILE A 108 -13.20 15.24 5.00
C ILE A 108 -12.93 13.80 5.44
N ILE A 109 -13.65 13.35 6.46
CA ILE A 109 -13.62 11.99 6.97
C ILE A 109 -14.62 11.15 6.17
N VAL A 110 -14.14 10.13 5.45
CA VAL A 110 -14.96 9.30 4.56
C VAL A 110 -14.98 7.86 5.04
N ALA A 111 -16.16 7.34 5.32
CA ALA A 111 -16.35 5.98 5.83
C ALA A 111 -17.64 5.36 5.29
N ASN A 112 -17.82 4.05 5.47
CA ASN A 112 -19.05 3.37 5.04
C ASN A 112 -20.32 3.97 5.66
N GLN A 113 -20.28 4.37 6.93
CA GLN A 113 -21.42 4.89 7.69
C GLN A 113 -21.09 6.23 8.34
N LEU A 114 -22.05 7.15 8.36
CA LEU A 114 -21.95 8.42 9.08
C LEU A 114 -21.96 8.19 10.61
N PRO A 115 -21.29 9.06 11.39
CA PRO A 115 -21.34 9.04 12.86
C PRO A 115 -22.66 9.61 13.44
N VAL A 116 -23.81 9.30 12.84
CA VAL A 116 -25.13 9.78 13.29
C VAL A 116 -26.13 8.63 13.45
N LYS A 117 -26.95 8.72 14.50
CA LYS A 117 -28.11 7.87 14.75
C LYS A 117 -29.32 8.54 14.09
N ALA A 118 -29.84 7.92 13.03
CA ALA A 118 -31.05 8.36 12.33
C ALA A 118 -32.27 7.53 12.74
N LYS A 119 -33.40 8.16 13.02
CA LYS A 119 -34.67 7.50 13.35
C LYS A 119 -35.83 8.18 12.62
N ARG A 120 -36.77 7.40 12.10
CA ARG A 120 -38.06 7.92 11.62
C ARG A 120 -38.83 8.51 12.81
N ARG A 121 -39.48 9.66 12.63
CA ARG A 121 -40.32 10.23 13.70
C ARG A 121 -41.61 9.41 13.88
N PRO A 122 -42.15 9.29 15.10
CA PRO A 122 -43.40 8.55 15.35
C PRO A 122 -44.63 9.09 14.60
N ASP A 123 -44.62 10.35 14.19
CA ASP A 123 -45.67 10.99 13.38
C ASP A 123 -45.54 10.71 11.86
N ASN A 124 -44.52 9.93 11.46
CA ASN A 124 -44.08 9.69 10.08
C ASN A 124 -43.68 10.95 9.27
N ARG A 125 -43.62 12.14 9.89
CA ARG A 125 -43.29 13.42 9.22
C ARG A 125 -41.79 13.69 9.29
N GLY A 126 -41.04 12.84 8.59
CA GLY A 126 -39.60 12.92 8.42
C GLY A 126 -38.79 12.31 9.57
N TRP A 127 -37.61 12.88 9.79
CA TRP A 127 -36.51 12.21 10.50
C TRP A 127 -36.04 12.97 11.75
N SER A 128 -35.50 12.23 12.71
CA SER A 128 -34.72 12.75 13.84
C SER A 128 -33.29 12.19 13.77
N PHE A 129 -32.33 13.06 14.06
CA PHE A 129 -30.91 12.76 14.01
C PHE A 129 -30.26 13.16 15.33
N SER A 130 -29.34 12.34 15.81
CA SER A 130 -28.40 12.67 16.87
C SER A 130 -27.01 12.16 16.50
N TRP A 131 -25.96 12.66 17.15
CA TRP A 131 -24.65 12.06 17.06
C TRP A 131 -24.65 10.62 17.55
N ASP A 132 -23.74 9.82 16.99
CA ASP A 132 -23.39 8.49 17.47
C ASP A 132 -22.11 8.62 18.31
N GLU A 133 -22.27 8.98 19.59
CA GLU A 133 -21.15 9.21 20.55
C GLU A 133 -20.18 8.02 20.65
N ASP A 134 -20.65 6.81 20.34
CA ASP A 134 -19.89 5.56 20.36
C ASP A 134 -19.08 5.35 19.05
N SER A 135 -19.20 6.26 18.08
CA SER A 135 -18.53 6.17 16.78
C SER A 135 -17.11 6.70 16.84
N LEU A 136 -16.13 5.82 16.58
CA LEU A 136 -14.73 6.17 16.38
C LEU A 136 -14.52 7.38 15.43
N LEU A 137 -15.38 7.52 14.42
CA LEU A 137 -15.30 8.62 13.44
C LEU A 137 -15.69 9.98 14.04
N LEU A 138 -16.53 10.01 15.07
CA LEU A 138 -16.80 11.23 15.83
C LEU A 138 -15.63 11.49 16.79
N GLN A 139 -15.26 10.46 17.56
CA GLN A 139 -14.25 10.52 18.62
C GLN A 139 -12.84 10.90 18.12
N LEU A 140 -12.50 10.60 16.85
CA LEU A 140 -11.23 11.00 16.27
C LEU A 140 -11.07 12.51 16.07
N LYS A 141 -12.16 13.28 16.19
CA LYS A 141 -12.11 14.75 16.08
C LYS A 141 -11.20 15.37 17.15
N ASP A 142 -11.19 14.81 18.35
CA ASP A 142 -10.47 15.33 19.52
C ASP A 142 -8.93 15.28 19.40
N GLY A 143 -8.40 14.59 18.39
CA GLY A 143 -6.98 14.63 18.04
C GLY A 143 -6.60 15.63 16.94
N LEU A 144 -7.59 16.17 16.21
CA LEU A 144 -7.38 17.19 15.18
C LEU A 144 -7.20 18.58 15.82
N PRO A 145 -6.68 19.58 15.07
CA PRO A 145 -6.63 20.97 15.54
C PRO A 145 -8.04 21.50 15.91
N GLU A 146 -8.13 22.29 16.98
CA GLU A 146 -9.43 22.81 17.49
C GLU A 146 -10.16 23.69 16.46
N ASP A 147 -9.40 24.37 15.60
CA ASP A 147 -9.86 25.21 14.52
C ASP A 147 -10.11 24.45 13.21
N MET A 148 -9.84 23.14 13.12
CA MET A 148 -10.08 22.38 11.89
C MET A 148 -11.58 22.13 11.64
N GLU A 149 -12.09 22.53 10.47
CA GLU A 149 -13.44 22.09 10.07
C GLU A 149 -13.41 20.60 9.71
N VAL A 150 -14.37 19.84 10.24
CA VAL A 150 -14.51 18.40 9.96
C VAL A 150 -15.84 18.15 9.26
N ILE A 151 -15.76 17.55 8.07
CA ILE A 151 -16.93 17.13 7.27
C ILE A 151 -16.93 15.60 7.21
N TYR A 152 -18.10 14.99 7.39
CA TYR A 152 -18.27 13.54 7.35
C TYR A 152 -18.99 13.12 6.06
N VAL A 153 -18.46 12.12 5.34
CA VAL A 153 -19.12 11.52 4.17
C VAL A 153 -19.36 10.03 4.44
N GLY A 154 -20.61 9.60 4.36
CA GLY A 154 -21.03 8.27 4.80
C GLY A 154 -22.45 7.88 4.37
N SER A 155 -22.79 6.59 4.39
CA SER A 155 -24.19 6.15 4.31
C SER A 155 -24.90 6.25 5.66
N LEU A 156 -26.24 6.24 5.67
CA LEU A 156 -27.03 6.12 6.88
C LEU A 156 -27.31 4.65 7.22
N LYS A 157 -27.48 4.34 8.52
CA LYS A 157 -27.88 3.01 9.02
C LYS A 157 -29.38 2.69 8.77
N VAL A 158 -30.06 3.48 7.93
CA VAL A 158 -31.50 3.42 7.63
C VAL A 158 -31.73 3.72 6.15
N GLU A 159 -32.78 3.14 5.58
CA GLU A 159 -33.24 3.47 4.23
C GLU A 159 -34.06 4.78 4.23
N VAL A 160 -33.83 5.63 3.24
CA VAL A 160 -34.49 6.94 3.08
C VAL A 160 -35.06 7.03 1.68
N ASP A 161 -36.38 7.23 1.60
CA ASP A 161 -37.10 7.38 0.33
C ASP A 161 -36.52 8.52 -0.51
N VAL A 162 -36.42 8.30 -1.83
CA VAL A 162 -35.79 9.24 -2.78
C VAL A 162 -36.38 10.65 -2.66
N ASN A 163 -37.68 10.77 -2.42
CA ASN A 163 -38.40 12.04 -2.28
C ASN A 163 -38.03 12.83 -1.00
N GLU A 164 -37.35 12.20 -0.02
CA GLU A 164 -36.93 12.81 1.24
C GLU A 164 -35.40 13.04 1.31
N GLN A 165 -34.64 12.54 0.33
CA GLN A 165 -33.17 12.55 0.38
C GLN A 165 -32.56 13.96 0.38
N ASP A 166 -33.18 14.91 -0.33
CA ASP A 166 -32.73 16.31 -0.37
C ASP A 166 -32.95 17.02 0.98
N ASP A 167 -34.11 16.84 1.61
CA ASP A 167 -34.43 17.37 2.93
C ASP A 167 -33.52 16.78 4.00
N VAL A 168 -33.29 15.46 3.95
CA VAL A 168 -32.36 14.76 4.85
C VAL A 168 -30.92 15.25 4.66
N SER A 169 -30.45 15.40 3.42
CA SER A 169 -29.10 15.91 3.13
C SER A 169 -28.90 17.33 3.64
N THR A 170 -29.90 18.19 3.46
CA THR A 170 -29.85 19.58 3.96
C THR A 170 -29.73 19.60 5.48
N VAL A 171 -30.56 18.83 6.19
CA VAL A 171 -30.52 18.75 7.67
C VAL A 171 -29.20 18.17 8.18
N LEU A 172 -28.64 17.17 7.51
CA LEU A 172 -27.37 16.54 7.88
C LEU A 172 -26.18 17.47 7.64
N LEU A 173 -26.14 18.21 6.53
CA LEU A 173 -25.07 19.15 6.22
C LEU A 173 -25.10 20.35 7.18
N ASP A 174 -26.27 20.98 7.35
CA ASP A 174 -26.41 22.21 8.14
C ASP A 174 -26.15 21.98 9.64
N ARG A 175 -26.59 20.85 10.20
CA ARG A 175 -26.54 20.58 11.65
C ARG A 175 -25.41 19.66 12.10
N PHE A 176 -24.97 18.76 11.23
CA PHE A 176 -24.01 17.70 11.56
C PHE A 176 -22.77 17.71 10.65
N LYS A 177 -22.65 18.64 9.68
CA LYS A 177 -21.57 18.64 8.68
C LYS A 177 -21.42 17.28 7.98
N CYS A 178 -22.55 16.59 7.80
CA CYS A 178 -22.61 15.23 7.28
C CYS A 178 -23.20 15.23 5.86
N VAL A 179 -22.52 14.57 4.92
CA VAL A 179 -22.96 14.35 3.54
C VAL A 179 -23.38 12.89 3.39
N ALA A 180 -24.66 12.67 3.12
CA ALA A 180 -25.22 11.33 2.96
C ALA A 180 -24.91 10.73 1.57
N ALA A 181 -24.25 9.57 1.57
CA ALA A 181 -24.13 8.70 0.41
C ALA A 181 -25.31 7.71 0.39
N PHE A 182 -26.39 8.07 -0.30
CA PHE A 182 -27.51 7.16 -0.53
C PHE A 182 -27.12 6.12 -1.58
N LEU A 183 -27.07 4.85 -1.17
CA LEU A 183 -26.81 3.72 -2.05
C LEU A 183 -28.15 3.10 -2.47
N PRO A 184 -28.41 2.90 -3.78
CA PRO A 184 -29.57 2.14 -4.23
C PRO A 184 -29.63 0.76 -3.58
N PRO A 185 -30.80 0.23 -3.17
CA PRO A 185 -30.89 -1.02 -2.41
C PRO A 185 -30.19 -2.22 -3.08
N GLU A 186 -30.30 -2.34 -4.40
CA GLU A 186 -29.61 -3.37 -5.18
C GLU A 186 -28.07 -3.27 -5.13
N ILE A 187 -27.54 -2.03 -5.10
CA ILE A 187 -26.10 -1.78 -4.93
C ILE A 187 -25.72 -2.06 -3.49
N LEU A 188 -26.47 -1.55 -2.51
CA LEU A 188 -26.19 -1.73 -1.08
C LEU A 188 -26.07 -3.21 -0.70
N VAL A 189 -27.01 -4.06 -1.15
CA VAL A 189 -26.97 -5.51 -0.88
C VAL A 189 -25.72 -6.15 -1.49
N LYS A 190 -25.43 -5.90 -2.77
CA LYS A 190 -24.27 -6.50 -3.45
C LYS A 190 -22.91 -5.96 -2.97
N PHE A 191 -22.85 -4.69 -2.61
CA PHE A 191 -21.68 -4.01 -2.06
C PHE A 191 -21.40 -4.47 -0.63
N TYR A 192 -22.35 -4.25 0.28
CA TYR A 192 -22.13 -4.41 1.72
C TYR A 192 -22.27 -5.86 2.15
N HIS A 193 -23.42 -6.49 1.87
CA HIS A 193 -23.64 -7.88 2.27
C HIS A 193 -22.86 -8.87 1.37
N GLY A 194 -22.79 -8.59 0.07
CA GLY A 194 -21.96 -9.33 -0.87
C GLY A 194 -20.47 -9.03 -0.71
N PHE A 195 -19.91 -8.12 -1.51
CA PHE A 195 -18.45 -7.97 -1.63
C PHE A 195 -17.73 -7.70 -0.31
N CYS A 196 -18.26 -6.81 0.53
CA CYS A 196 -17.64 -6.47 1.81
C CYS A 196 -17.76 -7.61 2.84
N LYS A 197 -18.97 -8.14 3.09
CA LYS A 197 -19.21 -9.12 4.17
C LYS A 197 -19.07 -10.59 3.76
N GLN A 198 -19.32 -10.95 2.50
CA GLN A 198 -19.16 -12.32 2.01
C GLN A 198 -17.74 -12.61 1.48
N HIS A 199 -17.05 -11.62 0.90
CA HIS A 199 -15.71 -11.82 0.33
C HIS A 199 -14.58 -11.15 1.14
N LEU A 200 -14.55 -9.82 1.26
CA LEU A 200 -13.42 -9.12 1.89
C LEU A 200 -13.26 -9.46 3.37
N TRP A 201 -14.34 -9.45 4.14
CA TRP A 201 -14.32 -9.71 5.58
C TRP A 201 -13.78 -11.11 5.92
N PRO A 202 -14.32 -12.23 5.36
CA PRO A 202 -13.72 -13.55 5.47
C PRO A 202 -12.25 -13.63 5.06
N LEU A 203 -11.90 -13.09 3.89
CA LEU A 203 -10.54 -13.15 3.36
C LEU A 203 -9.53 -12.46 4.29
N PHE A 204 -9.87 -11.29 4.81
CA PHE A 204 -9.00 -10.52 5.69
C PHE A 204 -8.87 -11.16 7.08
N HIS A 205 -9.85 -11.99 7.47
CA HIS A 205 -9.82 -12.81 8.69
C HIS A 205 -9.37 -14.26 8.42
N TYR A 206 -8.64 -14.50 7.31
CA TYR A 206 -7.98 -15.76 6.97
C TYR A 206 -8.93 -16.93 6.64
N MET A 207 -10.23 -16.68 6.41
CA MET A 207 -11.15 -17.69 5.87
C MET A 207 -11.10 -17.66 4.33
N LEU A 208 -10.59 -18.75 3.76
CA LEU A 208 -10.61 -18.96 2.30
C LEU A 208 -11.99 -19.46 1.83
N PRO A 209 -12.39 -19.15 0.58
CA PRO A 209 -13.67 -19.59 0.03
C PRO A 209 -13.65 -21.07 -0.38
N PHE A 210 -13.75 -21.97 0.61
CA PHE A 210 -13.70 -23.41 0.39
C PHE A 210 -14.98 -24.02 -0.19
N SER A 211 -16.12 -23.31 -0.15
CA SER A 211 -17.40 -23.82 -0.67
C SER A 211 -18.32 -22.69 -1.13
N SER A 212 -19.50 -23.04 -1.64
CA SER A 212 -20.54 -22.06 -1.98
C SER A 212 -21.18 -21.39 -0.76
N THR A 213 -21.03 -21.96 0.45
CA THR A 213 -21.44 -21.33 1.70
C THR A 213 -20.29 -20.48 2.24
N HIS A 214 -19.15 -21.12 2.50
CA HIS A 214 -17.99 -20.50 3.15
C HIS A 214 -17.26 -19.57 2.18
N GLY A 215 -17.39 -18.26 2.37
CA GLY A 215 -16.73 -17.19 1.60
C GLY A 215 -17.24 -17.00 0.16
N GLY A 216 -17.89 -18.01 -0.43
CA GLY A 216 -18.49 -17.97 -1.76
C GLY A 216 -17.47 -17.93 -2.92
N ARG A 217 -17.88 -18.42 -4.11
CA ARG A 217 -17.10 -18.19 -5.34
C ARG A 217 -17.15 -16.70 -5.70
N PHE A 218 -16.04 -16.16 -6.21
CA PHE A 218 -15.99 -14.76 -6.66
C PHE A 218 -17.07 -14.47 -7.70
N ASP A 219 -18.00 -13.57 -7.35
CA ASP A 219 -18.97 -13.01 -8.29
C ASP A 219 -18.52 -11.62 -8.75
N ARG A 220 -18.32 -11.50 -10.07
CA ARG A 220 -17.95 -10.25 -10.73
C ARG A 220 -18.99 -9.13 -10.49
N SER A 221 -20.27 -9.47 -10.35
CA SER A 221 -21.34 -8.50 -10.11
C SER A 221 -21.26 -7.84 -8.72
N LEU A 222 -20.69 -8.53 -7.73
CA LEU A 222 -20.43 -7.97 -6.40
C LEU A 222 -19.27 -6.98 -6.43
N TRP A 223 -18.20 -7.29 -7.17
CA TRP A 223 -17.11 -6.32 -7.40
C TRP A 223 -17.60 -5.08 -8.15
N GLU A 224 -18.45 -5.24 -9.17
CA GLU A 224 -19.00 -4.12 -9.92
C GLU A 224 -19.91 -3.23 -9.04
N ALA A 225 -20.69 -3.83 -8.14
CA ALA A 225 -21.42 -3.09 -7.12
C ALA A 225 -20.50 -2.38 -6.11
N TYR A 226 -19.38 -2.98 -5.71
CA TYR A 226 -18.38 -2.37 -4.83
C TYR A 226 -17.72 -1.14 -5.48
N VAL A 227 -17.35 -1.27 -6.76
CA VAL A 227 -16.82 -0.17 -7.59
C VAL A 227 -17.88 0.93 -7.79
N ALA A 228 -19.14 0.56 -8.01
CA ALA A 228 -20.25 1.51 -8.16
C ALA A 228 -20.55 2.27 -6.86
N ALA A 229 -20.59 1.59 -5.71
CA ALA A 229 -20.74 2.22 -4.41
C ALA A 229 -19.60 3.21 -4.13
N ASN A 230 -18.34 2.79 -4.30
CA ASN A 230 -17.17 3.66 -4.16
C ASN A 230 -17.21 4.88 -5.10
N LYS A 231 -17.78 4.74 -6.30
CA LYS A 231 -18.02 5.87 -7.21
C LYS A 231 -19.06 6.85 -6.65
N ILE A 232 -20.15 6.38 -6.04
CA ILE A 232 -21.14 7.23 -5.35
C ILE A 232 -20.48 7.98 -4.18
N PHE A 233 -19.67 7.31 -3.36
CA PHE A 233 -18.88 7.97 -2.31
C PHE A 233 -17.95 9.04 -2.87
N SER A 234 -17.27 8.77 -4.00
CA SER A 234 -16.40 9.78 -4.63
C SER A 234 -17.16 11.02 -5.10
N GLN A 235 -18.39 10.85 -5.62
CA GLN A 235 -19.25 11.97 -5.99
C GLN A 235 -19.62 12.81 -4.76
N LYS A 236 -19.96 12.18 -3.63
CA LYS A 236 -20.27 12.90 -2.38
C LYS A 236 -19.09 13.63 -1.75
N VAL A 237 -17.87 13.14 -1.93
CA VAL A 237 -16.66 13.91 -1.58
C VAL A 237 -16.48 15.09 -2.54
N ILE A 238 -16.62 14.87 -3.85
CA ILE A 238 -16.47 15.91 -4.89
C ILE A 238 -17.48 17.06 -4.72
N GLU A 239 -18.68 16.80 -4.18
CA GLU A 239 -19.72 17.81 -3.92
C GLU A 239 -19.32 18.88 -2.90
N VAL A 240 -18.38 18.59 -1.98
CA VAL A 240 -18.03 19.49 -0.86
C VAL A 240 -16.56 19.90 -0.80
N ILE A 241 -15.68 19.22 -1.55
CA ILE A 241 -14.23 19.36 -1.44
C ILE A 241 -13.65 20.62 -2.12
N ASN A 242 -12.71 21.27 -1.43
CA ASN A 242 -11.74 22.17 -2.00
C ASN A 242 -10.42 21.39 -2.22
N PRO A 243 -10.06 21.02 -3.46
CA PRO A 243 -9.00 20.04 -3.72
C PRO A 243 -7.57 20.53 -3.47
N GLU A 244 -7.36 21.85 -3.37
CA GLU A 244 -6.06 22.42 -3.01
C GLU A 244 -5.93 22.50 -1.47
N ASP A 245 -6.99 22.91 -0.76
CA ASP A 245 -6.93 23.24 0.67
C ASP A 245 -7.40 22.13 1.64
N ASP A 246 -8.19 21.14 1.18
CA ASP A 246 -8.71 20.07 2.04
C ASP A 246 -7.77 18.85 2.14
N TYR A 247 -7.88 18.16 3.28
CA TYR A 247 -7.45 16.77 3.46
C TYR A 247 -8.64 15.81 3.30
N VAL A 248 -8.43 14.62 2.74
CA VAL A 248 -9.41 13.52 2.75
C VAL A 248 -8.84 12.33 3.50
N TRP A 249 -9.54 11.87 4.53
CA TRP A 249 -9.16 10.67 5.28
C TRP A 249 -10.21 9.58 5.11
N ILE A 250 -9.83 8.51 4.41
CA ILE A 250 -10.68 7.39 4.04
C ILE A 250 -10.49 6.25 5.04
N HIS A 251 -11.59 5.64 5.48
CA HIS A 251 -11.58 4.54 6.44
C HIS A 251 -12.12 3.22 5.88
N ASP A 252 -11.31 2.19 6.11
CA ASP A 252 -11.65 0.77 6.13
C ASP A 252 -11.91 0.05 4.78
N TYR A 253 -11.98 -1.28 4.83
CA TYR A 253 -12.05 -2.17 3.65
C TYR A 253 -13.24 -1.92 2.71
N HIS A 254 -14.27 -1.22 3.19
CA HIS A 254 -15.41 -0.78 2.39
C HIS A 254 -15.03 0.18 1.26
N LEU A 255 -13.95 0.97 1.43
CA LEU A 255 -13.62 2.11 0.57
C LEU A 255 -12.20 2.05 -0.04
N MET A 256 -11.63 0.86 -0.21
CA MET A 256 -10.23 0.69 -0.67
C MET A 256 -9.99 1.18 -2.10
N VAL A 257 -11.04 1.31 -2.92
CA VAL A 257 -10.94 1.79 -4.31
C VAL A 257 -11.33 3.27 -4.49
N LEU A 258 -11.87 3.91 -3.45
CA LEU A 258 -12.16 5.34 -3.42
C LEU A 258 -10.94 6.23 -3.75
N PRO A 259 -9.70 5.94 -3.28
CA PRO A 259 -8.55 6.79 -3.58
C PRO A 259 -8.32 7.00 -5.09
N THR A 260 -8.51 5.96 -5.91
CA THR A 260 -8.38 6.07 -7.38
C THR A 260 -9.39 7.04 -7.97
N PHE A 261 -10.65 7.01 -7.52
CA PHE A 261 -11.70 7.88 -8.06
C PHE A 261 -11.42 9.36 -7.76
N LEU A 262 -10.99 9.66 -6.53
CA LEU A 262 -10.64 11.02 -6.11
C LEU A 262 -9.36 11.49 -6.81
N ARG A 263 -8.31 10.67 -6.82
CA ARG A 263 -7.02 11.00 -7.45
C ARG A 263 -7.14 11.22 -8.97
N ARG A 264 -8.04 10.49 -9.65
CA ARG A 264 -8.40 10.72 -11.05
C ARG A 264 -9.05 12.07 -11.34
N ARG A 265 -9.72 12.66 -10.35
CA ARG A 265 -10.33 14.00 -10.47
C ARG A 265 -9.34 15.11 -10.05
N PHE A 266 -8.49 14.81 -9.07
CA PHE A 266 -7.59 15.74 -8.40
C PHE A 266 -6.22 15.07 -8.12
N ASN A 267 -5.27 15.18 -9.05
CA ASN A 267 -3.98 14.47 -8.96
C ASN A 267 -3.16 14.80 -7.70
N ARG A 268 -3.32 16.01 -7.12
CA ARG A 268 -2.51 16.55 -6.01
C ARG A 268 -3.20 16.46 -4.64
N LEU A 269 -4.45 16.01 -4.59
CA LEU A 269 -5.28 15.99 -3.38
C LEU A 269 -4.58 15.31 -2.19
N ARG A 270 -4.63 15.91 -1.00
CA ARG A 270 -4.01 15.37 0.22
C ARG A 270 -4.88 14.25 0.79
N MET A 271 -4.37 13.01 0.85
CA MET A 271 -5.20 11.84 1.11
C MET A 271 -4.57 10.79 2.03
N GLY A 272 -5.23 10.50 3.13
CA GLY A 272 -4.94 9.37 4.01
C GLY A 272 -5.93 8.22 3.82
N PHE A 273 -5.47 6.98 3.99
CA PHE A 273 -6.31 5.79 4.14
C PHE A 273 -5.95 5.08 5.44
N PHE A 274 -6.92 4.55 6.19
CA PHE A 274 -6.66 3.72 7.37
C PHE A 274 -7.50 2.44 7.34
N LEU A 275 -6.86 1.27 7.46
CA LEU A 275 -7.53 -0.03 7.54
C LEU A 275 -7.75 -0.45 8.99
N HIS A 276 -9.01 -0.68 9.38
CA HIS A 276 -9.36 -1.13 10.74
C HIS A 276 -9.46 -2.66 10.85
N SER A 277 -9.71 -3.35 9.73
CA SER A 277 -9.57 -4.81 9.59
C SER A 277 -8.09 -5.26 9.62
N PRO A 278 -7.76 -6.55 9.90
CA PRO A 278 -6.46 -7.10 9.57
C PRO A 278 -6.19 -6.97 8.05
N PHE A 279 -4.91 -6.97 7.66
CA PHE A 279 -4.50 -7.21 6.28
C PHE A 279 -3.86 -8.60 6.19
N PRO A 280 -4.35 -9.50 5.31
CA PRO A 280 -3.93 -10.90 5.31
C PRO A 280 -2.59 -11.09 4.59
N SER A 281 -1.90 -12.20 4.88
CA SER A 281 -0.64 -12.57 4.22
C SER A 281 -0.80 -12.71 2.70
N SER A 282 0.30 -12.58 1.96
CA SER A 282 0.30 -12.65 0.49
C SER A 282 -0.26 -13.97 -0.07
N GLU A 283 -0.10 -15.08 0.64
CA GLU A 283 -0.68 -16.39 0.27
C GLU A 283 -2.22 -16.41 0.35
N ILE A 284 -2.80 -15.71 1.31
CA ILE A 284 -4.26 -15.58 1.43
C ILE A 284 -4.73 -14.50 0.46
N TYR A 285 -4.12 -13.31 0.48
CA TYR A 285 -4.50 -12.17 -0.35
C TYR A 285 -4.48 -12.47 -1.85
N ARG A 286 -3.55 -13.31 -2.34
CA ARG A 286 -3.45 -13.67 -3.76
C ARG A 286 -4.65 -14.47 -4.29
N THR A 287 -5.47 -15.05 -3.41
CA THR A 287 -6.70 -15.75 -3.81
C THR A 287 -7.80 -14.79 -4.27
N LEU A 288 -7.71 -13.49 -3.95
CA LEU A 288 -8.63 -12.47 -4.45
C LEU A 288 -8.37 -12.20 -5.94
N PRO A 289 -9.36 -12.34 -6.83
CA PRO A 289 -9.15 -12.10 -8.26
C PRO A 289 -8.81 -10.64 -8.61
N VAL A 290 -9.33 -9.69 -7.83
CA VAL A 290 -9.16 -8.22 -8.02
C VAL A 290 -8.09 -7.61 -7.09
N ARG A 291 -7.14 -8.44 -6.64
CA ARG A 291 -6.06 -8.07 -5.71
C ARG A 291 -5.21 -6.90 -6.20
N GLU A 292 -4.87 -6.86 -7.48
CA GLU A 292 -4.00 -5.82 -8.03
C GLU A 292 -4.73 -4.48 -8.12
N GLU A 293 -6.00 -4.47 -8.53
CA GLU A 293 -6.82 -3.27 -8.59
C GLU A 293 -6.96 -2.63 -7.22
N ILE A 294 -7.13 -3.42 -6.16
CA ILE A 294 -7.21 -2.92 -4.79
C ILE A 294 -5.85 -2.38 -4.30
N LEU A 295 -4.74 -3.09 -4.53
CA LEU A 295 -3.41 -2.58 -4.16
C LEU A 295 -3.08 -1.27 -4.92
N LYS A 296 -3.23 -1.25 -6.24
CA LYS A 296 -3.01 -0.07 -7.09
C LYS A 296 -3.91 1.08 -6.65
N ALA A 297 -5.15 0.79 -6.23
CA ALA A 297 -6.02 1.82 -5.70
C ALA A 297 -5.56 2.37 -4.34
N LEU A 298 -5.17 1.53 -3.38
CA LEU A 298 -4.61 2.00 -2.11
C LEU A 298 -3.36 2.88 -2.31
N LEU A 299 -2.50 2.55 -3.28
CA LEU A 299 -1.30 3.32 -3.64
C LEU A 299 -1.59 4.69 -4.31
N ASN A 300 -2.85 4.99 -4.61
CA ASN A 300 -3.31 6.35 -4.91
C ASN A 300 -3.56 7.19 -3.63
N SER A 301 -3.31 6.67 -2.43
CA SER A 301 -3.26 7.44 -1.16
C SER A 301 -1.85 8.00 -0.92
N ASP A 302 -1.69 8.91 0.04
CA ASP A 302 -0.40 9.49 0.45
C ASP A 302 0.14 8.84 1.71
N LEU A 303 -0.74 8.59 2.68
CA LEU A 303 -0.45 7.83 3.89
C LEU A 303 -1.43 6.65 4.03
N ILE A 304 -0.92 5.44 4.24
CA ILE A 304 -1.71 4.23 4.49
C ILE A 304 -1.45 3.75 5.92
N GLY A 305 -2.51 3.65 6.73
CA GLY A 305 -2.47 3.26 8.13
C GLY A 305 -2.96 1.84 8.41
N PHE A 306 -2.27 1.16 9.32
CA PHE A 306 -2.64 -0.16 9.86
C PHE A 306 -2.48 -0.19 11.38
N HIS A 307 -3.22 -1.07 12.07
CA HIS A 307 -3.11 -1.21 13.52
C HIS A 307 -1.79 -1.84 14.00
N THR A 308 -1.25 -2.83 13.29
CA THR A 308 -0.08 -3.60 13.72
C THR A 308 1.00 -3.65 12.64
N PHE A 309 2.25 -3.91 13.06
CA PHE A 309 3.37 -4.11 12.14
C PHE A 309 3.12 -5.30 11.20
N ASP A 310 2.47 -6.37 11.67
CA ASP A 310 2.18 -7.54 10.83
C ASP A 310 1.23 -7.23 9.66
N TYR A 311 0.17 -6.44 9.91
CA TYR A 311 -0.75 -6.06 8.83
C TYR A 311 -0.05 -5.18 7.78
N ALA A 312 0.76 -4.21 8.23
CA ALA A 312 1.57 -3.38 7.35
C ALA A 312 2.62 -4.22 6.57
N ARG A 313 3.32 -5.13 7.25
CA ARG A 313 4.29 -6.07 6.64
C ARG A 313 3.64 -6.97 5.60
N HIS A 314 2.41 -7.42 5.84
CA HIS A 314 1.64 -8.20 4.87
C HIS A 314 1.22 -7.37 3.65
N PHE A 315 0.78 -6.13 3.83
CA PHE A 315 0.51 -5.20 2.72
C PHE A 315 1.77 -4.92 1.88
N LEU A 316 2.91 -4.65 2.53
CA LEU A 316 4.21 -4.42 1.87
C LEU A 316 4.68 -5.68 1.10
N SER A 317 4.51 -6.86 1.69
CA SER A 317 4.79 -8.14 1.02
C SER A 317 3.93 -8.33 -0.23
N CYS A 318 2.65 -7.96 -0.18
CA CYS A 318 1.76 -8.02 -1.34
C CYS A 318 2.16 -7.01 -2.43
N CYS A 319 2.49 -5.76 -2.06
CA CYS A 319 3.00 -4.77 -3.01
C CYS A 319 4.29 -5.25 -3.70
N SER A 320 5.22 -5.83 -2.94
CA SER A 320 6.46 -6.37 -3.49
C SER A 320 6.24 -7.60 -4.39
N ARG A 321 5.46 -8.60 -3.94
CA ARG A 321 5.22 -9.84 -4.69
C ARG A 321 4.30 -9.68 -5.90
N MET A 322 3.37 -8.73 -5.88
CA MET A 322 2.36 -8.58 -6.95
C MET A 322 2.61 -7.39 -7.88
N LEU A 323 3.32 -6.36 -7.41
CA LEU A 323 3.58 -5.13 -8.17
C LEU A 323 5.07 -4.83 -8.37
N GLY A 324 5.98 -5.68 -7.86
CA GLY A 324 7.43 -5.48 -7.96
C GLY A 324 7.96 -4.29 -7.15
N LEU A 325 7.18 -3.77 -6.18
CA LEU A 325 7.53 -2.56 -5.44
C LEU A 325 8.42 -2.85 -4.22
N GLU A 326 9.55 -2.16 -4.13
CA GLU A 326 10.38 -2.11 -2.93
C GLU A 326 9.89 -1.03 -1.96
N TYR A 327 9.98 -1.32 -0.66
CA TYR A 327 9.77 -0.31 0.38
C TYR A 327 11.11 0.05 1.03
N GLN A 328 11.25 1.30 1.45
CA GLN A 328 12.41 1.78 2.18
C GLN A 328 12.01 2.15 3.60
N SER A 329 12.83 1.72 4.57
CA SER A 329 12.80 2.23 5.93
C SER A 329 13.96 3.20 6.11
N LYS A 330 13.67 4.49 6.32
CA LYS A 330 14.68 5.54 6.51
C LYS A 330 14.25 6.44 7.65
N ARG A 331 15.16 6.79 8.56
CA ARG A 331 14.93 7.74 9.68
C ARG A 331 13.63 7.48 10.48
N GLY A 332 13.21 6.22 10.61
CA GLY A 332 11.98 5.82 11.33
C GLY A 332 10.67 5.91 10.56
N TYR A 333 10.67 6.30 9.28
CA TYR A 333 9.49 6.18 8.40
C TYR A 333 9.63 4.97 7.46
N ILE A 334 8.51 4.33 7.14
CA ILE A 334 8.39 3.31 6.09
C ILE A 334 7.66 3.95 4.91
N GLY A 335 8.21 3.82 3.70
CA GLY A 335 7.56 4.33 2.49
C GLY A 335 7.81 3.47 1.27
N LEU A 336 6.82 3.41 0.38
CA LEU A 336 6.91 2.83 -0.95
C LEU A 336 7.18 3.94 -1.97
N GLU A 337 8.12 3.71 -2.89
CA GLU A 337 8.25 4.53 -4.09
C GLU A 337 7.17 4.08 -5.09
N TYR A 338 6.38 5.01 -5.61
CA TYR A 338 5.31 4.72 -6.55
C TYR A 338 5.17 5.86 -7.56
N TYR A 339 5.84 5.72 -8.70
CA TYR A 339 5.80 6.65 -9.83
C TYR A 339 6.18 8.10 -9.47
N GLY A 340 7.28 8.26 -8.72
CA GLY A 340 7.82 9.54 -8.28
C GLY A 340 7.10 10.11 -7.06
N ARG A 341 6.20 9.34 -6.44
CA ARG A 341 5.55 9.66 -5.15
C ARG A 341 6.08 8.72 -4.07
N THR A 342 6.15 9.20 -2.84
CA THR A 342 6.40 8.35 -1.67
C THR A 342 5.07 8.10 -0.97
N VAL A 343 4.58 6.87 -1.02
CA VAL A 343 3.40 6.44 -0.25
C VAL A 343 3.88 6.01 1.14
N GLY A 344 3.57 6.81 2.15
CA GLY A 344 3.94 6.53 3.54
C GLY A 344 3.11 5.40 4.14
N ILE A 345 3.73 4.61 5.03
CA ILE A 345 3.05 3.56 5.80
C ILE A 345 3.11 3.91 7.30
N LYS A 346 1.94 4.10 7.91
CA LYS A 346 1.78 4.32 9.35
C LYS A 346 1.34 3.03 10.03
N ILE A 347 1.99 2.69 11.13
CA ILE A 347 1.57 1.61 12.02
C ILE A 347 1.17 2.24 13.34
N MET A 348 -0.09 2.12 13.74
CA MET A 348 -0.57 2.63 15.01
C MET A 348 -1.89 1.95 15.43
N PRO A 349 -1.94 1.31 16.61
CA PRO A 349 -3.20 0.83 17.17
C PRO A 349 -4.11 2.03 17.49
N VAL A 350 -5.41 1.87 17.29
CA VAL A 350 -6.40 2.88 17.69
C VAL A 350 -6.75 2.70 19.17
N GLY A 351 -6.90 3.81 19.88
CA GLY A 351 -7.29 3.84 21.28
C GLY A 351 -8.80 3.94 21.51
N ILE A 352 -9.18 4.10 22.77
CA ILE A 352 -10.55 4.44 23.21
C ILE A 352 -10.66 5.94 23.52
N HIS A 353 -11.88 6.45 23.65
CA HIS A 353 -12.11 7.82 24.14
C HIS A 353 -12.18 7.86 25.67
N MET A 354 -11.12 8.34 26.32
CA MET A 354 -11.02 8.43 27.78
C MET A 354 -12.17 9.26 28.39
N GLY A 355 -12.37 10.49 27.92
CA GLY A 355 -13.44 11.38 28.42
C GLY A 355 -14.86 10.84 28.31
N GLN A 356 -15.19 10.09 27.24
CA GLN A 356 -16.51 9.46 27.10
C GLN A 356 -16.73 8.42 28.20
N ILE A 357 -15.76 7.53 28.42
CA ILE A 357 -15.84 6.48 29.44
C ILE A 357 -15.85 7.09 30.84
N GLU A 358 -15.01 8.10 31.10
CA GLU A 358 -15.02 8.84 32.38
C GLU A 358 -16.36 9.54 32.66
N SER A 359 -17.04 10.07 31.64
CA SER A 359 -18.37 10.68 31.83
C SER A 359 -19.41 9.62 32.22
N VAL A 360 -19.39 8.45 31.58
CA VAL A 360 -20.25 7.30 31.93
C VAL A 360 -19.93 6.77 33.33
N LEU A 361 -18.66 6.77 33.73
CA LEU A 361 -18.24 6.32 35.06
C LEU A 361 -18.76 7.21 36.20
N ARG A 362 -19.26 8.42 35.90
CA ARG A 362 -19.90 9.36 36.84
C ARG A 362 -21.43 9.29 36.87
N LEU A 363 -22.06 8.48 36.01
CA LEU A 363 -23.53 8.38 35.93
C LEU A 363 -24.11 7.58 37.10
N ALA A 364 -25.19 8.09 37.71
CA ALA A 364 -25.92 7.40 38.77
C ALA A 364 -26.51 6.06 38.30
N ASP A 365 -26.99 5.98 37.06
CA ASP A 365 -27.50 4.76 36.42
C ASP A 365 -26.46 3.62 36.42
N LYS A 366 -25.17 3.94 36.27
CA LYS A 366 -24.09 2.96 36.35
C LYS A 366 -23.90 2.47 37.78
N GLU A 367 -23.88 3.36 38.77
CA GLU A 367 -23.74 2.96 40.19
C GLU A 367 -24.92 2.11 40.67
N TRP A 368 -26.14 2.48 40.30
CA TRP A 368 -27.33 1.65 40.53
C TRP A 368 -27.17 0.25 39.94
N ARG A 369 -26.77 0.17 38.67
CA ARG A 369 -26.56 -1.11 37.96
C ARG A 369 -25.41 -1.93 38.55
N VAL A 370 -24.33 -1.29 39.02
CA VAL A 370 -23.24 -1.98 39.75
C VAL A 370 -23.77 -2.59 41.06
N GLY A 371 -24.65 -1.89 41.78
CA GLY A 371 -25.32 -2.42 42.97
C GLY A 371 -26.15 -3.68 42.69
N GLU A 372 -27.03 -3.62 41.68
CA GLU A 372 -27.82 -4.78 41.23
C GLU A 372 -26.94 -5.96 40.84
N LEU A 373 -25.89 -5.72 40.05
CA LEU A 373 -24.99 -6.77 39.56
C LEU A 373 -24.14 -7.37 40.69
N LYS A 374 -23.68 -6.58 41.66
CA LYS A 374 -23.02 -7.07 42.87
C LYS A 374 -23.93 -8.00 43.68
N GLN A 375 -25.21 -7.66 43.81
CA GLN A 375 -26.20 -8.52 44.49
C GLN A 375 -26.49 -9.80 43.69
N GLN A 376 -26.69 -9.70 42.37
CA GLN A 376 -26.94 -10.85 41.48
C GLN A 376 -25.79 -11.87 41.51
N PHE A 377 -24.55 -11.37 41.57
CA PHE A 377 -23.32 -12.17 41.57
C PHE A 377 -22.64 -12.26 42.94
N GLU A 378 -23.39 -12.10 44.04
CA GLU A 378 -22.85 -12.23 45.39
C GLU A 378 -22.21 -13.62 45.59
N GLY A 379 -20.99 -13.64 46.16
CA GLY A 379 -20.19 -14.85 46.35
C GLY A 379 -19.60 -15.48 45.07
N LYS A 380 -19.80 -14.88 43.90
CA LYS A 380 -19.40 -15.40 42.59
C LYS A 380 -18.30 -14.54 41.94
N THR A 381 -17.38 -15.19 41.22
CA THR A 381 -16.36 -14.54 40.40
C THR A 381 -16.87 -14.43 38.96
N VAL A 382 -17.03 -13.19 38.48
CA VAL A 382 -17.50 -12.92 37.12
C VAL A 382 -16.33 -12.86 36.14
N LEU A 383 -16.36 -13.72 35.13
CA LEU A 383 -15.64 -13.58 33.86
C LEU A 383 -16.58 -12.93 32.85
N LEU A 384 -16.06 -12.07 31.98
CA LEU A 384 -16.86 -11.30 31.02
C LEU A 384 -16.34 -11.42 29.59
N GLY A 385 -17.24 -11.78 28.68
CA GLY A 385 -17.06 -11.63 27.24
C GLY A 385 -18.00 -10.57 26.69
N VAL A 386 -17.50 -9.74 25.77
CA VAL A 386 -18.30 -8.77 25.01
C VAL A 386 -17.84 -8.80 23.56
N ASP A 387 -18.66 -9.39 22.71
CA ASP A 387 -18.31 -9.68 21.32
C ASP A 387 -19.52 -9.44 20.41
N ASP A 388 -19.25 -9.11 19.16
CA ASP A 388 -20.30 -9.13 18.13
C ASP A 388 -20.64 -10.58 17.77
N MET A 389 -21.89 -10.86 17.42
CA MET A 389 -22.26 -12.11 16.78
C MET A 389 -21.61 -12.16 15.39
N ASP A 390 -20.44 -12.79 15.32
CA ASP A 390 -19.58 -12.94 14.14
C ASP A 390 -18.62 -14.13 14.34
N ILE A 391 -18.41 -14.90 13.27
CA ILE A 391 -17.69 -16.18 13.29
C ILE A 391 -16.23 -16.04 13.75
N PHE A 392 -15.62 -14.87 13.58
CA PHE A 392 -14.21 -14.63 13.94
C PHE A 392 -14.02 -14.27 15.42
N LYS A 393 -15.09 -14.11 16.20
CA LYS A 393 -15.00 -13.76 17.63
C LYS A 393 -14.77 -14.95 18.58
N GLY A 394 -14.87 -16.20 18.10
CA GLY A 394 -14.50 -17.38 18.89
C GLY A 394 -15.28 -17.52 20.20
N VAL A 395 -16.57 -17.18 20.19
CA VAL A 395 -17.45 -17.23 21.37
C VAL A 395 -17.71 -18.68 21.79
N ASP A 396 -17.89 -19.57 20.82
CA ASP A 396 -17.87 -21.03 20.93
C ASP A 396 -16.63 -21.54 21.69
N LEU A 397 -15.42 -21.15 21.26
CA LEU A 397 -14.15 -21.53 21.89
C LEU A 397 -14.08 -21.06 23.34
N LYS A 398 -14.68 -19.90 23.65
CA LYS A 398 -14.78 -19.35 25.01
C LYS A 398 -15.70 -20.18 25.91
N LEU A 399 -16.84 -20.62 25.39
CA LEU A 399 -17.78 -21.46 26.11
C LEU A 399 -17.17 -22.85 26.38
N LEU A 400 -16.47 -23.42 25.41
CA LEU A 400 -15.72 -24.68 25.57
C LEU A 400 -14.58 -24.55 26.60
N ALA A 401 -13.87 -23.41 26.64
CA ALA A 401 -12.88 -23.14 27.67
C ALA A 401 -13.52 -22.99 29.07
N MET A 402 -14.69 -22.35 29.18
CA MET A 402 -15.45 -22.26 30.44
C MET A 402 -15.94 -23.64 30.92
N GLU A 403 -16.42 -24.49 30.02
CA GLU A 403 -16.75 -25.87 30.33
C GLU A 403 -15.53 -26.65 30.84
N HIS A 404 -14.40 -26.54 30.14
CA HIS A 404 -13.16 -27.22 30.52
C HIS A 404 -12.64 -26.75 31.89
N LEU A 405 -12.78 -25.45 32.20
CA LEU A 405 -12.48 -24.86 33.51
C LEU A 405 -13.35 -25.50 34.61
N LEU A 406 -14.67 -25.56 34.42
CA LEU A 406 -15.60 -26.13 35.40
C LEU A 406 -15.39 -27.63 35.61
N LYS A 407 -15.02 -28.35 34.54
CA LYS A 407 -14.73 -29.79 34.56
C LYS A 407 -13.45 -30.12 35.35
N HIS A 408 -12.36 -29.42 35.09
CA HIS A 408 -11.04 -29.74 35.65
C HIS A 408 -10.71 -28.99 36.95
N HIS A 409 -11.41 -27.89 37.24
CA HIS A 409 -11.31 -27.16 38.50
C HIS A 409 -12.65 -27.10 39.24
N PRO A 410 -13.17 -28.23 39.79
CA PRO A 410 -14.47 -28.27 40.47
C PRO A 410 -14.64 -27.25 41.61
N LYS A 411 -13.54 -26.74 42.19
CA LYS A 411 -13.51 -25.61 43.14
C LYS A 411 -14.26 -24.36 42.66
N TRP A 412 -14.43 -24.20 41.35
CA TRP A 412 -15.10 -23.07 40.70
C TRP A 412 -16.58 -23.34 40.36
N GLN A 413 -17.07 -24.57 40.44
CA GLN A 413 -18.50 -24.86 40.29
C GLN A 413 -19.29 -24.16 41.42
N GLY A 414 -20.41 -23.54 41.08
CA GLY A 414 -21.17 -22.68 41.99
C GLY A 414 -20.55 -21.30 42.26
N LYS A 415 -19.35 -21.01 41.74
CA LYS A 415 -18.59 -19.78 42.04
C LYS A 415 -18.17 -18.98 40.81
N ALA A 416 -17.69 -19.60 39.75
CA ALA A 416 -17.33 -18.89 38.52
C ALA A 416 -18.55 -18.75 37.60
N VAL A 417 -18.78 -17.55 37.07
CA VAL A 417 -19.82 -17.27 36.07
C VAL A 417 -19.18 -16.56 34.88
N LEU A 418 -19.43 -17.05 33.67
CA LEU A 418 -19.12 -16.34 32.43
C LEU A 418 -20.37 -15.58 31.97
N VAL A 419 -20.33 -14.25 32.07
CA VAL A 419 -21.30 -13.38 31.41
C VAL A 419 -20.80 -13.15 29.98
N GLN A 420 -21.57 -13.57 28.98
CA GLN A 420 -21.28 -13.30 27.57
C GLN A 420 -22.34 -12.36 27.00
N ILE A 421 -21.94 -11.12 26.73
CA ILE A 421 -22.74 -10.14 26.01
C ILE A 421 -22.50 -10.35 24.51
N SER A 422 -23.57 -10.48 23.74
CA SER A 422 -23.51 -10.55 22.29
C SER A 422 -24.13 -9.31 21.66
N ASN A 423 -23.33 -8.54 20.90
CA ASN A 423 -23.85 -7.44 20.11
C ASN A 423 -24.47 -7.99 18.80
N PRO A 424 -25.51 -7.33 18.25
CA PRO A 424 -26.13 -7.74 16.99
C PRO A 424 -25.12 -7.87 15.85
N ALA A 425 -25.30 -8.91 15.03
CA ALA A 425 -24.43 -9.18 13.90
C ALA A 425 -24.40 -8.03 12.88
N ARG A 426 -23.20 -7.73 12.35
CA ARG A 426 -22.98 -6.70 11.31
C ARG A 426 -23.23 -7.20 9.88
N GLY A 427 -23.71 -8.43 9.73
CA GLY A 427 -23.92 -9.11 8.45
C GLY A 427 -25.09 -10.09 8.53
N ARG A 428 -25.32 -10.85 7.47
CA ARG A 428 -26.33 -11.91 7.39
C ARG A 428 -25.77 -13.07 6.57
N GLY A 429 -26.17 -14.29 6.90
CA GLY A 429 -25.76 -15.49 6.17
C GLY A 429 -26.06 -16.74 7.00
N ARG A 430 -26.22 -17.87 6.32
CA ARG A 430 -26.58 -19.15 6.94
C ARG A 430 -25.59 -19.59 8.04
N GLU A 431 -24.30 -19.35 7.82
CA GLU A 431 -23.22 -19.74 8.75
C GLU A 431 -23.33 -19.00 10.10
N LEU A 432 -23.84 -17.77 10.07
CA LEU A 432 -24.09 -16.96 11.25
C LEU A 432 -25.29 -17.50 12.06
N GLU A 433 -26.34 -17.95 11.37
CA GLU A 433 -27.51 -18.58 11.99
C GLU A 433 -27.14 -19.93 12.62
N GLU A 434 -26.30 -20.73 11.93
CA GLU A 434 -25.76 -21.99 12.43
C GLU A 434 -24.89 -21.78 13.67
N ILE A 435 -23.99 -20.78 13.67
CA ILE A 435 -23.15 -20.44 14.83
C ILE A 435 -23.95 -19.85 16.00
N GLN A 436 -24.97 -19.02 15.75
CA GLN A 436 -25.85 -18.53 16.82
C GLN A 436 -26.58 -19.69 17.51
N ALA A 437 -27.07 -20.67 16.74
CA ALA A 437 -27.71 -21.87 17.27
C ALA A 437 -26.72 -22.77 18.05
N GLU A 438 -25.48 -22.94 17.56
CA GLU A 438 -24.43 -23.69 18.25
C GLU A 438 -24.03 -23.04 19.59
N ILE A 439 -23.88 -21.71 19.62
CA ILE A 439 -23.61 -20.92 20.83
C ILE A 439 -24.74 -21.12 21.84
N GLN A 440 -26.01 -20.95 21.43
CA GLN A 440 -27.17 -21.12 22.31
C GLN A 440 -27.27 -22.55 22.87
N SER A 441 -27.10 -23.56 22.01
CA SER A 441 -27.07 -24.98 22.40
C SER A 441 -25.94 -25.28 23.39
N THR A 442 -24.77 -24.66 23.20
CA THR A 442 -23.62 -24.84 24.09
C THR A 442 -23.84 -24.17 25.45
N CYS A 443 -24.38 -22.94 25.48
CA CYS A 443 -24.79 -22.26 26.71
C CYS A 443 -25.78 -23.12 27.51
N GLN A 444 -26.84 -23.63 26.87
CA GLN A 444 -27.84 -24.49 27.50
C GLN A 444 -27.20 -25.75 28.10
N ARG A 445 -26.41 -26.48 27.30
CA ARG A 445 -25.76 -27.73 27.71
C ARG A 445 -24.83 -27.54 28.92
N ILE A 446 -24.07 -26.45 28.96
CA ILE A 446 -23.18 -26.13 30.11
C ILE A 446 -24.02 -25.78 31.35
N ASN A 447 -25.07 -24.98 31.19
CA ASN A 447 -25.97 -24.62 32.30
C ASN A 447 -26.74 -25.83 32.85
N GLU A 448 -27.18 -26.76 32.01
CA GLU A 448 -27.82 -28.03 32.44
C GLU A 448 -26.84 -28.96 33.17
N THR A 449 -25.57 -28.98 32.76
CA THR A 449 -24.55 -29.90 33.31
C THR A 449 -23.97 -29.41 34.64
N TYR A 450 -23.75 -28.09 34.79
CA TYR A 450 -23.04 -27.50 35.94
C TYR A 450 -23.87 -26.49 36.75
N GLY A 451 -25.07 -26.12 36.29
CA GLY A 451 -25.95 -25.18 36.97
C GLY A 451 -26.68 -25.79 38.17
N GLN A 452 -27.16 -24.91 39.05
CA GLN A 452 -27.90 -25.23 40.27
C GLN A 452 -28.95 -24.13 40.54
N PRO A 453 -29.97 -24.35 41.38
CA PRO A 453 -30.94 -23.29 41.70
C PRO A 453 -30.26 -21.99 42.19
N GLY A 454 -30.42 -20.89 41.45
CA GLY A 454 -29.76 -19.60 41.73
C GLY A 454 -28.31 -19.45 41.21
N TYR A 455 -27.81 -20.43 40.45
CA TYR A 455 -26.48 -20.41 39.83
C TYR A 455 -26.53 -20.95 38.39
N GLU A 456 -26.31 -20.06 37.43
CA GLU A 456 -26.04 -20.40 36.04
C GLU A 456 -24.55 -20.11 35.75
N PRO A 457 -23.76 -21.10 35.30
CA PRO A 457 -22.35 -20.88 34.95
C PRO A 457 -22.18 -19.98 33.74
N ILE A 458 -23.13 -19.96 32.80
CA ILE A 458 -23.14 -19.08 31.62
C ILE A 458 -24.37 -18.17 31.67
N VAL A 459 -24.15 -16.85 31.68
CA VAL A 459 -25.21 -15.85 31.52
C VAL A 459 -25.06 -15.22 30.14
N PHE A 460 -25.89 -15.65 29.19
CA PHE A 460 -25.86 -15.17 27.81
C PHE A 460 -26.83 -13.99 27.62
N ILE A 461 -26.33 -12.86 27.14
CA ILE A 461 -27.10 -11.62 26.95
C ILE A 461 -27.16 -11.30 25.45
N ASP A 462 -28.23 -11.79 24.80
CA ASP A 462 -28.54 -11.56 23.38
C ASP A 462 -29.47 -10.34 23.21
N ARG A 463 -28.96 -9.16 23.59
CA ARG A 463 -29.66 -7.87 23.40
C ARG A 463 -28.66 -6.72 23.35
N PRO A 464 -29.04 -5.57 22.76
CA PRO A 464 -28.29 -4.33 22.94
C PRO A 464 -28.10 -3.99 24.43
N VAL A 465 -26.85 -3.69 24.80
CA VAL A 465 -26.43 -3.25 26.14
C VAL A 465 -25.92 -1.81 26.03
N SER A 466 -26.40 -0.92 26.90
CA SER A 466 -25.96 0.49 26.90
C SER A 466 -24.50 0.61 27.38
N LEU A 467 -23.80 1.69 27.02
CA LEU A 467 -22.44 1.93 27.50
C LEU A 467 -22.37 1.99 29.04
N SER A 468 -23.41 2.52 29.68
CA SER A 468 -23.54 2.55 31.15
C SER A 468 -23.70 1.15 31.77
N GLU A 469 -24.51 0.29 31.18
CA GLU A 469 -24.66 -1.09 31.65
C GLU A 469 -23.39 -1.93 31.36
N ARG A 470 -22.75 -1.73 30.19
CA ARG A 470 -21.49 -2.38 29.84
C ARG A 470 -20.36 -1.96 30.80
N ALA A 471 -20.28 -0.68 31.15
CA ALA A 471 -19.36 -0.17 32.17
C ALA A 471 -19.61 -0.80 33.55
N ALA A 472 -20.88 -0.99 33.95
CA ALA A 472 -21.21 -1.69 35.20
C ALA A 472 -20.70 -3.14 35.21
N TYR A 473 -20.89 -3.88 34.11
CA TYR A 473 -20.31 -5.23 33.95
C TYR A 473 -18.78 -5.20 34.00
N TYR A 474 -18.11 -4.25 33.33
CA TYR A 474 -16.66 -4.10 33.41
C TYR A 474 -16.17 -3.80 34.83
N THR A 475 -16.87 -2.97 35.61
CA THR A 475 -16.50 -2.68 37.00
C THR A 475 -16.51 -3.95 37.86
N ILE A 476 -17.54 -4.79 37.74
CA ILE A 476 -17.66 -6.01 38.58
C ILE A 476 -16.87 -7.22 38.07
N ALA A 477 -16.57 -7.32 36.77
CA ALA A 477 -15.88 -8.48 36.19
C ALA A 477 -14.44 -8.60 36.67
N GLU A 478 -14.07 -9.74 37.25
CA GLU A 478 -12.71 -9.98 37.72
C GLU A 478 -11.73 -10.22 36.57
N CYS A 479 -12.21 -10.82 35.47
CA CYS A 479 -11.44 -11.01 34.25
C CYS A 479 -12.30 -10.77 33.00
N VAL A 480 -11.75 -10.10 31.99
CA VAL A 480 -12.32 -10.06 30.63
C VAL A 480 -11.61 -11.08 29.74
N VAL A 481 -12.40 -11.85 28.98
CA VAL A 481 -11.95 -12.98 28.17
C VAL A 481 -12.29 -12.72 26.70
N VAL A 482 -11.27 -12.54 25.86
CA VAL A 482 -11.39 -12.24 24.42
C VAL A 482 -10.70 -13.35 23.62
N THR A 483 -11.49 -14.19 22.96
CA THR A 483 -11.05 -15.42 22.26
C THR A 483 -11.12 -15.31 20.74
N ALA A 484 -11.27 -14.11 20.19
CA ALA A 484 -11.37 -13.90 18.75
C ALA A 484 -10.20 -14.53 17.98
N VAL A 485 -10.52 -15.40 17.03
CA VAL A 485 -9.55 -16.15 16.23
C VAL A 485 -8.81 -15.25 15.24
N ARG A 486 -9.44 -14.15 14.81
CA ARG A 486 -8.83 -12.99 14.17
C ARG A 486 -9.64 -11.73 14.50
N ASP A 487 -8.96 -10.63 14.80
CA ASP A 487 -9.61 -9.32 14.97
C ASP A 487 -8.63 -8.18 14.64
N GLY A 488 -9.07 -7.17 13.91
CA GLY A 488 -8.22 -6.06 13.46
C GLY A 488 -7.79 -5.15 14.61
N MET A 489 -8.75 -4.74 15.43
CA MET A 489 -8.53 -4.16 16.75
C MET A 489 -9.71 -4.54 17.64
N ASN A 490 -9.43 -4.85 18.90
CA ASN A 490 -10.46 -5.12 19.91
C ASN A 490 -10.30 -4.13 21.07
N LEU A 491 -11.31 -3.28 21.27
CA LEU A 491 -11.27 -2.20 22.27
C LEU A 491 -11.89 -2.61 23.62
N THR A 492 -12.59 -3.74 23.69
CA THR A 492 -13.20 -4.28 24.94
C THR A 492 -12.19 -4.36 26.10
N PRO A 493 -10.94 -4.86 25.90
CA PRO A 493 -9.91 -4.83 26.95
C PRO A 493 -9.53 -3.41 27.42
N TYR A 494 -9.55 -2.41 26.54
CA TYR A 494 -9.19 -1.04 26.88
C TYR A 494 -10.32 -0.38 27.69
N GLU A 495 -11.58 -0.53 27.25
CA GLU A 495 -12.76 -0.07 27.98
C GLU A 495 -12.80 -0.67 29.40
N TYR A 496 -12.56 -1.97 29.52
CA TYR A 496 -12.50 -2.69 30.79
C TYR A 496 -11.44 -2.14 31.75
N VAL A 497 -10.21 -1.93 31.26
CA VAL A 497 -9.08 -1.42 32.07
C VAL A 497 -9.41 -0.04 32.64
N VAL A 498 -10.02 0.86 31.86
CA VAL A 498 -10.43 2.19 32.36
C VAL A 498 -11.61 2.09 33.33
N CYS A 499 -12.59 1.21 33.08
CA CYS A 499 -13.70 1.00 34.01
C CYS A 499 -13.29 0.38 35.35
N ARG A 500 -12.18 -0.39 35.38
CA ARG A 500 -11.59 -0.96 36.61
C ARG A 500 -10.70 0.02 37.36
N GLN A 501 -10.07 0.98 36.68
CA GLN A 501 -9.41 2.12 37.33
C GLN A 501 -10.45 2.98 38.08
N GLY A 502 -11.54 3.32 37.38
CA GLY A 502 -12.56 4.24 37.88
C GLY A 502 -12.10 5.71 37.87
N VAL A 503 -12.89 6.59 38.46
CA VAL A 503 -12.65 8.04 38.46
C VAL A 503 -11.92 8.48 39.73
N THR A 504 -10.80 9.17 39.58
CA THR A 504 -10.06 9.81 40.67
C THR A 504 -10.85 10.98 41.25
N GLY A 505 -10.99 11.03 42.59
CA GLY A 505 -11.59 12.17 43.29
C GLY A 505 -13.12 12.19 43.40
N SER A 506 -13.82 11.07 43.17
CA SER A 506 -15.25 10.98 43.45
C SER A 506 -15.51 10.79 44.95
N GLU A 507 -16.05 11.81 45.61
CA GLU A 507 -16.46 11.74 47.04
C GLU A 507 -17.61 10.74 47.29
N PHE A 508 -18.31 10.30 46.24
CA PHE A 508 -19.46 9.40 46.34
C PHE A 508 -19.12 7.91 46.32
N SER A 509 -17.89 7.50 46.00
CA SER A 509 -17.49 6.08 46.01
C SER A 509 -16.85 5.68 47.34
N SER A 510 -17.65 5.22 48.30
CA SER A 510 -17.20 4.83 49.65
C SER A 510 -16.35 3.54 49.70
N GLU A 511 -15.87 3.01 48.58
CA GLU A 511 -15.42 1.61 48.48
C GLU A 511 -14.11 1.34 47.71
N SER A 512 -13.36 2.33 47.21
CA SER A 512 -12.03 2.03 46.62
C SER A 512 -10.93 3.11 46.77
N SER A 513 -10.50 3.33 48.02
CA SER A 513 -9.13 3.82 48.30
C SER A 513 -8.05 2.72 48.15
N GLY A 514 -8.45 1.49 47.83
CA GLY A 514 -7.55 0.35 47.61
C GLY A 514 -6.92 0.33 46.21
N PRO A 515 -5.84 -0.44 46.03
CA PRO A 515 -5.15 -0.57 44.74
C PRO A 515 -6.05 -1.23 43.69
N LYS A 516 -5.95 -0.76 42.46
CA LYS A 516 -6.81 -1.16 41.33
C LYS A 516 -6.27 -2.43 40.66
N LYS A 517 -7.17 -3.24 40.07
CA LYS A 517 -6.84 -4.52 39.45
C LYS A 517 -7.68 -4.82 38.21
N SER A 518 -7.11 -5.44 37.20
CA SER A 518 -7.80 -5.88 35.98
C SER A 518 -7.11 -7.10 35.40
N MET A 519 -7.85 -8.20 35.22
CA MET A 519 -7.32 -9.39 34.57
C MET A 519 -7.85 -9.53 33.15
N LEU A 520 -6.97 -9.97 32.25
CA LEU A 520 -7.22 -10.06 30.82
C LEU A 520 -6.70 -11.41 30.32
N VAL A 521 -7.59 -12.21 29.76
CA VAL A 521 -7.25 -13.39 28.94
C VAL A 521 -7.56 -13.00 27.50
N VAL A 522 -6.52 -12.88 26.66
CA VAL A 522 -6.65 -12.32 25.30
C VAL A 522 -6.01 -13.22 24.26
N SER A 523 -6.70 -13.41 23.15
CA SER A 523 -6.18 -14.09 21.97
C SER A 523 -4.87 -13.42 21.50
N GLU A 524 -3.92 -14.21 21.03
CA GLU A 524 -2.71 -13.71 20.37
C GLU A 524 -2.99 -13.14 18.96
N PHE A 525 -4.19 -13.37 18.41
CA PHE A 525 -4.55 -13.04 17.04
C PHE A 525 -5.32 -11.70 16.85
N ILE A 526 -5.42 -10.90 17.92
CA ILE A 526 -6.13 -9.60 17.92
C ILE A 526 -5.17 -8.41 18.01
N GLY A 527 -5.48 -7.32 17.31
CA GLY A 527 -4.60 -6.15 17.20
C GLY A 527 -4.19 -5.46 18.51
N CYS A 528 -4.96 -5.59 19.60
CA CYS A 528 -4.61 -5.02 20.91
C CYS A 528 -3.64 -5.89 21.72
N SER A 529 -3.45 -7.16 21.35
CA SER A 529 -2.66 -8.14 22.11
C SER A 529 -1.19 -7.76 22.26
N PRO A 530 -0.48 -7.25 21.22
CA PRO A 530 0.90 -6.77 21.34
C PRO A 530 1.05 -5.64 22.38
N SER A 531 0.07 -4.73 22.46
CA SER A 531 0.08 -3.57 23.36
C SER A 531 -0.13 -3.93 24.84
N LEU A 532 -0.93 -4.96 25.13
CA LEU A 532 -1.33 -5.32 26.49
C LEU A 532 -0.37 -6.33 27.12
N SER A 533 0.85 -5.88 27.43
CA SER A 533 1.94 -6.74 27.92
C SER A 533 1.70 -7.45 29.27
N GLY A 534 0.69 -7.04 30.05
CA GLY A 534 0.29 -7.70 31.30
C GLY A 534 -0.80 -8.77 31.12
N ALA A 535 -1.36 -8.94 29.92
CA ALA A 535 -2.47 -9.85 29.67
C ALA A 535 -1.97 -11.29 29.51
N ILE A 536 -2.77 -12.26 29.93
CA ILE A 536 -2.51 -13.68 29.70
C ILE A 536 -2.89 -13.96 28.25
N ARG A 537 -1.88 -14.13 27.39
CA ARG A 537 -2.08 -14.41 25.96
C ARG A 537 -2.42 -15.88 25.76
N VAL A 538 -3.45 -16.14 24.96
CA VAL A 538 -3.90 -17.49 24.62
C VAL A 538 -3.97 -17.68 23.12
N ASN A 539 -3.75 -18.92 22.69
CA ASN A 539 -4.19 -19.36 21.38
C ASN A 539 -5.60 -19.96 21.55
N PRO A 540 -6.68 -19.29 21.09
CA PRO A 540 -8.05 -19.68 21.39
C PRO A 540 -8.44 -21.06 20.82
N TRP A 541 -7.72 -21.56 19.81
CA TRP A 541 -7.92 -22.91 19.27
C TRP A 541 -7.50 -24.01 20.27
N ASN A 542 -6.70 -23.68 21.28
CA ASN A 542 -6.43 -24.54 22.42
C ASN A 542 -7.35 -24.15 23.58
N THR A 543 -8.54 -24.77 23.63
CA THR A 543 -9.55 -24.55 24.66
C THR A 543 -9.07 -24.97 26.05
N GLU A 544 -8.21 -25.99 26.14
CA GLU A 544 -7.65 -26.46 27.42
C GLU A 544 -6.69 -25.42 28.03
N ALA A 545 -5.75 -24.91 27.24
CA ALA A 545 -4.85 -23.84 27.65
C ALA A 545 -5.59 -22.53 27.93
N THR A 546 -6.66 -22.24 27.18
CA THR A 546 -7.53 -21.08 27.43
C THR A 546 -8.27 -21.24 28.77
N ALA A 547 -8.73 -22.44 29.12
CA ALA A 547 -9.34 -22.73 30.42
C ALA A 547 -8.35 -22.59 31.58
N GLU A 548 -7.09 -23.04 31.41
CA GLU A 548 -6.06 -22.82 32.42
C GLU A 548 -5.68 -21.34 32.56
N ALA A 549 -5.63 -20.58 31.48
CA ALA A 549 -5.46 -19.13 31.52
C ALA A 549 -6.62 -18.43 32.26
N MET A 550 -7.86 -18.89 32.05
CA MET A 550 -9.02 -18.43 32.82
C MET A 550 -8.87 -18.77 34.31
N ASN A 551 -8.50 -20.01 34.65
CA ASN A 551 -8.23 -20.45 36.04
C ASN A 551 -7.12 -19.62 36.71
N GLU A 552 -6.01 -19.38 36.00
CA GLU A 552 -4.88 -18.55 36.45
C GLU A 552 -5.39 -17.14 36.75
N SER A 553 -6.12 -16.51 35.81
CA SER A 553 -6.59 -15.13 35.95
C SER A 553 -7.41 -14.88 37.23
N ILE A 554 -8.28 -15.82 37.60
CA ILE A 554 -9.14 -15.72 38.80
C ILE A 554 -8.46 -16.25 40.07
N SER A 555 -7.49 -17.17 39.95
CA SER A 555 -6.71 -17.71 41.09
C SER A 555 -5.49 -16.86 41.47
N MET A 556 -5.11 -15.89 40.62
CA MET A 556 -3.90 -15.09 40.78
C MET A 556 -3.87 -14.28 42.09
N ALA A 557 -2.69 -14.10 42.66
CA ALA A 557 -2.50 -13.28 43.86
C ALA A 557 -2.75 -11.79 43.58
N GLU A 558 -3.44 -11.10 44.49
CA GLU A 558 -3.85 -9.70 44.30
C GLU A 558 -2.71 -8.72 43.95
N PRO A 559 -1.47 -8.80 44.50
CA PRO A 559 -0.38 -7.91 44.11
C PRO A 559 0.03 -8.03 42.63
N GLU A 560 -0.01 -9.24 42.07
CA GLU A 560 0.28 -9.47 40.64
C GLU A 560 -0.83 -8.91 39.75
N LYS A 561 -2.10 -9.03 40.17
CA LYS A 561 -3.24 -8.40 39.47
C LYS A 561 -3.12 -6.86 39.43
N GLN A 562 -2.54 -6.26 40.48
CA GLN A 562 -2.28 -4.81 40.56
C GLN A 562 -1.16 -4.40 39.59
N LEU A 563 -0.01 -5.09 39.63
CA LEU A 563 1.11 -4.81 38.70
C LEU A 563 0.72 -4.97 37.22
N ARG A 564 -0.16 -5.93 36.89
CA ARG A 564 -0.72 -6.08 35.54
C ARG A 564 -1.64 -4.93 35.17
N HIS A 565 -2.51 -4.52 36.09
CA HIS A 565 -3.39 -3.38 35.89
C HIS A 565 -2.63 -2.07 35.65
N GLU A 566 -1.60 -1.78 36.44
CA GLU A 566 -0.75 -0.59 36.27
C GLU A 566 -0.11 -0.55 34.87
N LYS A 567 0.39 -1.70 34.38
CA LYS A 567 0.93 -1.82 33.01
C LYS A 567 -0.14 -1.56 31.95
N HIS A 568 -1.32 -2.16 32.09
CA HIS A 568 -2.43 -1.95 31.15
C HIS A 568 -2.89 -0.49 31.13
N TYR A 569 -3.20 0.07 32.30
CA TYR A 569 -3.73 1.42 32.42
C TYR A 569 -2.74 2.47 31.94
N ARG A 570 -1.44 2.32 32.23
CA ARG A 570 -0.40 3.22 31.72
C ARG A 570 -0.34 3.27 30.20
N TYR A 571 -0.54 2.13 29.51
CA TYR A 571 -0.62 2.11 28.05
C TYR A 571 -1.90 2.78 27.56
N VAL A 572 -3.06 2.30 28.03
CA VAL A 572 -4.39 2.72 27.55
C VAL A 572 -4.65 4.21 27.77
N SER A 573 -4.25 4.76 28.93
CA SER A 573 -4.40 6.19 29.26
C SER A 573 -3.48 7.13 28.48
N THR A 574 -2.49 6.61 27.75
CA THR A 574 -1.54 7.42 26.94
C THR A 574 -1.68 7.19 25.44
N HIS A 575 -2.42 6.15 25.02
CA HIS A 575 -2.66 5.75 23.63
C HIS A 575 -4.17 5.76 23.35
N ASP A 576 -4.78 6.92 23.54
CA ASP A 576 -6.21 7.14 23.31
C ASP A 576 -6.52 7.44 21.82
N VAL A 577 -7.80 7.62 21.51
CA VAL A 577 -8.28 7.95 20.16
C VAL A 577 -7.75 9.30 19.64
N ALA A 578 -7.55 10.28 20.53
CA ALA A 578 -7.04 11.60 20.19
C ALA A 578 -5.54 11.55 19.84
N TYR A 579 -4.76 10.78 20.59
CA TYR A 579 -3.36 10.50 20.26
C TYR A 579 -3.22 9.81 18.89
N TRP A 580 -4.04 8.78 18.64
CA TRP A 580 -4.06 8.07 17.36
C TRP A 580 -4.38 9.01 16.18
N SER A 581 -5.42 9.83 16.29
CA SER A 581 -5.81 10.72 15.19
C SER A 581 -4.83 11.86 14.96
N ARG A 582 -4.33 12.49 16.02
CA ARG A 582 -3.28 13.52 15.95
C ARG A 582 -2.01 13.00 15.28
N SER A 583 -1.53 11.83 15.69
CA SER A 583 -0.29 11.24 15.19
C SER A 583 -0.41 10.69 13.76
N PHE A 584 -1.61 10.30 13.31
CA PHE A 584 -1.85 9.98 11.91
C PHE A 584 -1.90 11.25 11.05
N PHE A 585 -2.61 12.29 11.53
CA PHE A 585 -2.76 13.54 10.81
C PHE A 585 -1.41 14.25 10.61
N GLN A 586 -0.59 14.37 11.65
CA GLN A 586 0.76 14.97 11.56
C GLN A 586 1.69 14.28 10.55
N ASP A 587 1.61 12.95 10.43
CA ASP A 587 2.38 12.24 9.41
C ASP A 587 1.77 12.41 8.01
N MET A 588 0.44 12.57 7.89
CA MET A 588 -0.22 12.89 6.62
C MET A 588 0.17 14.28 6.12
N GLU A 589 0.17 15.30 6.99
CA GLU A 589 0.69 16.64 6.69
C GLU A 589 2.14 16.59 6.19
N ARG A 590 3.00 15.86 6.92
CA ARG A 590 4.42 15.69 6.57
C ARG A 590 4.58 15.06 5.19
N THR A 591 3.87 13.97 4.91
CA THR A 591 3.95 13.27 3.61
C THR A 591 3.38 14.11 2.47
N CYS A 592 2.35 14.91 2.73
CA CYS A 592 1.74 15.80 1.73
C CYS A 592 2.57 17.07 1.43
N LYS A 593 3.56 17.42 2.26
CA LYS A 593 4.28 18.71 2.17
C LYS A 593 4.96 18.96 0.81
N ASP A 594 5.52 17.92 0.19
CA ASP A 594 6.21 18.04 -1.10
C ASP A 594 5.30 17.80 -2.33
N HIS A 595 4.01 17.46 -2.16
CA HIS A 595 3.09 17.28 -3.28
C HIS A 595 2.87 18.56 -4.09
N PHE A 596 2.78 19.71 -3.43
CA PHE A 596 2.63 20.99 -4.11
C PHE A 596 3.90 21.40 -4.86
N ARG A 597 5.05 20.83 -4.49
CA ARG A 597 6.35 21.04 -5.13
C ARG A 597 6.63 20.09 -6.29
N ARG A 598 5.72 19.21 -6.69
CA ARG A 598 5.92 18.30 -7.84
C ARG A 598 4.87 18.52 -8.93
N ARG A 599 5.26 18.27 -10.18
CA ARG A 599 4.35 18.26 -11.34
C ARG A 599 3.71 16.88 -11.42
N CYS A 600 2.40 16.81 -11.18
CA CYS A 600 1.67 15.55 -11.02
C CYS A 600 0.71 15.26 -12.20
N TRP A 601 1.01 14.24 -12.98
CA TRP A 601 0.24 13.82 -14.16
C TRP A 601 -0.51 12.52 -13.90
N GLY A 602 -1.82 12.51 -14.20
CA GLY A 602 -2.65 11.31 -14.11
C GLY A 602 -2.56 10.50 -15.40
N ILE A 603 -2.07 9.27 -15.33
CA ILE A 603 -1.85 8.39 -16.49
C ILE A 603 -2.56 7.05 -16.26
N GLY A 604 -3.21 6.53 -17.31
CA GLY A 604 -3.87 5.22 -17.31
C GLY A 604 -5.39 5.29 -17.16
N LEU A 605 -6.04 4.15 -17.38
CA LEU A 605 -7.50 3.99 -17.36
C LEU A 605 -7.92 3.02 -16.25
N SER A 606 -9.13 3.21 -15.72
CA SER A 606 -9.69 2.36 -14.64
C SER A 606 -8.71 2.26 -13.45
N PHE A 607 -8.47 1.05 -12.92
CA PHE A 607 -7.50 0.76 -11.85
C PHE A 607 -6.05 0.60 -12.33
N GLY A 608 -5.78 0.79 -13.64
CA GLY A 608 -4.44 1.07 -14.16
C GLY A 608 -4.03 2.54 -14.04
N PHE A 609 -4.91 3.39 -13.49
CA PHE A 609 -4.60 4.79 -13.23
C PHE A 609 -3.58 4.96 -12.11
N ARG A 610 -2.61 5.83 -12.37
CA ARG A 610 -1.53 6.22 -11.47
C ARG A 610 -1.25 7.71 -11.63
N VAL A 611 -0.72 8.34 -10.58
CA VAL A 611 -0.14 9.68 -10.67
C VAL A 611 1.36 9.56 -10.78
N VAL A 612 1.93 10.07 -11.86
CA VAL A 612 3.37 10.26 -12.02
C VAL A 612 3.72 11.66 -11.50
N ALA A 613 4.62 11.73 -10.51
CA ALA A 613 5.08 12.99 -9.94
C ALA A 613 6.55 13.24 -10.30
N LEU A 614 6.81 14.35 -10.97
CA LEU A 614 8.12 14.75 -11.48
C LEU A 614 8.58 16.05 -10.80
N ASP A 615 9.89 16.29 -10.74
CA ASP A 615 10.44 17.55 -10.24
C ASP A 615 9.96 18.72 -11.12
N PRO A 616 9.70 19.94 -10.58
CA PRO A 616 9.29 21.09 -11.40
C PRO A 616 10.31 21.48 -12.47
N ASN A 617 11.59 21.22 -12.21
CA ASN A 617 12.70 21.48 -13.11
C ASN A 617 12.91 20.36 -14.13
N PHE A 618 12.20 19.23 -13.99
CA PHE A 618 12.22 18.13 -14.95
C PHE A 618 11.56 18.56 -16.26
N ARG A 619 12.36 18.60 -17.33
CA ARG A 619 11.99 19.19 -18.62
C ARG A 619 12.68 18.47 -19.78
N LYS A 620 12.09 18.52 -20.97
CA LYS A 620 12.76 17.98 -22.17
C LYS A 620 14.09 18.71 -22.36
N LEU A 621 15.13 17.97 -22.73
CA LEU A 621 16.44 18.53 -23.03
C LEU A 621 16.33 19.40 -24.30
N SER A 622 16.79 20.64 -24.22
CA SER A 622 16.91 21.50 -25.42
C SER A 622 18.25 21.22 -26.08
N VAL A 623 18.21 20.59 -27.25
CA VAL A 623 19.42 20.30 -28.06
C VAL A 623 20.17 21.60 -28.35
N ASP A 624 19.48 22.65 -28.80
CA ASP A 624 20.09 23.96 -29.08
C ASP A 624 20.80 24.55 -27.86
N ALA A 625 20.19 24.49 -26.66
CA ALA A 625 20.82 25.01 -25.44
C ALA A 625 22.05 24.18 -25.04
N THR A 626 22.01 22.86 -25.25
CA THR A 626 23.13 21.96 -25.00
C THR A 626 24.27 22.18 -25.99
N VAL A 627 23.99 22.30 -27.29
CA VAL A 627 24.97 22.65 -28.33
C VAL A 627 25.59 24.03 -28.07
N ASN A 628 24.78 25.03 -27.71
CA ASN A 628 25.28 26.38 -27.36
C ASN A 628 26.20 26.40 -26.13
N ALA A 629 25.99 25.50 -25.16
CA ALA A 629 26.89 25.32 -24.03
C ALA A 629 28.15 24.57 -24.45
N TYR A 630 28.01 23.48 -25.20
CA TYR A 630 29.08 22.65 -25.73
C TYR A 630 30.12 23.48 -26.51
N VAL A 631 29.69 24.29 -27.48
CA VAL A 631 30.57 25.14 -28.31
C VAL A 631 31.40 26.12 -27.45
N LYS A 632 30.84 26.62 -26.35
CA LYS A 632 31.53 27.58 -25.44
C LYS A 632 32.50 26.93 -24.46
N SER A 633 32.34 25.63 -24.22
CA SER A 633 33.11 24.86 -23.24
C SER A 633 34.41 24.29 -23.80
N LYS A 634 35.41 24.10 -22.93
CA LYS A 634 36.77 23.69 -23.28
C LYS A 634 37.13 22.27 -22.85
N ASN A 635 36.48 21.74 -21.81
CA ASN A 635 36.71 20.41 -21.26
C ASN A 635 35.35 19.72 -21.09
N ARG A 636 34.95 18.92 -22.09
CA ARG A 636 33.60 18.39 -22.22
C ARG A 636 33.58 16.90 -21.89
N ALA A 637 32.78 16.48 -20.92
CA ALA A 637 32.51 15.07 -20.64
C ALA A 637 31.18 14.65 -21.27
N ILE A 638 31.18 13.59 -22.07
CA ILE A 638 29.98 13.02 -22.73
C ILE A 638 29.87 11.57 -22.31
N LEU A 639 28.91 11.26 -21.44
CA LEU A 639 28.74 9.96 -20.80
C LEU A 639 27.37 9.39 -21.16
N PHE A 640 27.28 8.13 -21.58
CA PHE A 640 25.97 7.51 -21.86
C PHE A 640 25.95 6.00 -21.66
N ASP A 641 24.80 5.47 -21.24
CA ASP A 641 24.52 4.03 -21.34
C ASP A 641 24.24 3.62 -22.80
N TYR A 642 24.22 2.31 -23.06
CA TYR A 642 23.98 1.71 -24.35
C TYR A 642 22.60 1.04 -24.53
N ASP A 643 22.17 0.16 -23.61
CA ASP A 643 20.99 -0.73 -23.79
C ASP A 643 19.69 -0.07 -23.27
N GLY A 644 19.03 0.68 -24.15
CA GLY A 644 17.82 1.45 -23.85
C GLY A 644 18.04 2.96 -23.94
N THR A 645 19.30 3.37 -24.04
CA THR A 645 19.71 4.77 -24.18
C THR A 645 20.08 5.13 -25.62
N VAL A 646 21.06 4.48 -26.24
CA VAL A 646 21.42 4.69 -27.66
C VAL A 646 20.86 3.59 -28.56
N MET A 647 20.65 2.38 -28.02
CA MET A 647 20.00 1.27 -28.72
C MET A 647 18.66 0.92 -28.07
N SER A 648 17.63 0.64 -28.86
CA SER A 648 16.34 0.20 -28.30
C SER A 648 16.44 -1.20 -27.65
N GLN A 649 15.94 -1.34 -26.42
CA GLN A 649 15.89 -2.62 -25.70
C GLN A 649 15.06 -3.71 -26.40
N THR A 650 14.21 -3.35 -27.37
CA THR A 650 13.39 -4.30 -28.15
C THR A 650 14.08 -4.80 -29.42
N ALA A 651 15.29 -4.33 -29.72
CA ALA A 651 16.02 -4.75 -30.91
C ALA A 651 16.60 -6.17 -30.77
N ILE A 652 16.33 -7.03 -31.77
CA ILE A 652 16.90 -8.40 -31.83
C ILE A 652 18.40 -8.33 -32.12
N ASN A 653 18.82 -7.49 -33.07
CA ASN A 653 20.21 -7.13 -33.25
C ASN A 653 20.57 -5.98 -32.30
N ARG A 654 21.51 -6.21 -31.38
CA ARG A 654 21.97 -5.23 -30.40
C ARG A 654 23.33 -4.58 -30.75
N ALA A 655 23.90 -4.88 -31.92
CA ALA A 655 25.08 -4.17 -32.42
C ALA A 655 24.72 -2.73 -32.86
N PRO A 656 25.63 -1.75 -32.74
CA PRO A 656 25.36 -0.36 -33.06
C PRO A 656 25.21 -0.16 -34.58
N SER A 657 24.44 0.85 -34.99
CA SER A 657 24.33 1.22 -36.40
C SER A 657 25.61 1.93 -36.88
N HIS A 658 25.84 1.93 -38.20
CA HIS A 658 26.95 2.68 -38.81
C HIS A 658 26.86 4.19 -38.52
N GLU A 659 25.64 4.73 -38.43
CA GLU A 659 25.33 6.10 -38.03
C GLU A 659 25.82 6.40 -36.60
N VAL A 660 25.43 5.58 -35.62
CA VAL A 660 25.88 5.72 -34.21
C VAL A 660 27.42 5.63 -34.11
N ILE A 661 28.04 4.71 -34.85
CA ILE A 661 29.51 4.60 -34.91
C ILE A 661 30.16 5.84 -35.52
N SER A 662 29.55 6.44 -36.55
CA SER A 662 30.04 7.67 -37.19
C SER A 662 29.97 8.86 -36.24
N ILE A 663 28.82 9.07 -35.59
CA ILE A 663 28.57 10.14 -34.62
C ILE A 663 29.57 10.07 -33.47
N ILE A 664 29.74 8.87 -32.88
CA ILE A 664 30.66 8.66 -31.77
C ILE A 664 32.12 8.91 -32.21
N ASN A 665 32.52 8.51 -33.42
CA ASN A 665 33.86 8.83 -33.94
C ASN A 665 34.09 10.34 -34.05
N THR A 666 33.16 11.08 -34.68
CA THR A 666 33.26 12.55 -34.79
C THR A 666 33.33 13.23 -33.42
N LEU A 667 32.55 12.76 -32.43
CA LEU A 667 32.64 13.25 -31.05
C LEU A 667 33.97 12.91 -30.38
N CYS A 668 34.53 11.73 -30.64
CA CYS A 668 35.81 11.30 -30.07
C CYS A 668 37.03 11.96 -30.75
N ASP A 669 36.89 12.51 -31.96
CA ASP A 669 37.99 13.15 -32.69
C ASP A 669 38.28 14.59 -32.21
N ASP A 670 37.31 15.30 -31.63
CA ASP A 670 37.51 16.61 -30.99
C ASP A 670 38.29 16.46 -29.66
N VAL A 671 39.49 17.06 -29.61
CA VAL A 671 40.43 16.98 -28.47
C VAL A 671 39.94 17.63 -27.17
N LYS A 672 38.83 18.38 -27.21
CA LYS A 672 38.14 18.94 -26.04
C LYS A 672 37.20 17.95 -25.38
N ASN A 673 36.84 16.87 -26.06
CA ASN A 673 35.88 15.87 -25.60
C ASN A 673 36.55 14.73 -24.83
N THR A 674 35.82 14.20 -23.85
CA THR A 674 36.07 12.93 -23.18
C THR A 674 34.77 12.15 -23.25
N VAL A 675 34.71 11.20 -24.18
CA VAL A 675 33.49 10.43 -24.50
C VAL A 675 33.59 9.04 -23.89
N PHE A 676 32.55 8.62 -23.15
CA PHE A 676 32.49 7.31 -22.52
C PHE A 676 31.13 6.62 -22.69
N VAL A 677 31.17 5.35 -23.11
CA VAL A 677 30.06 4.40 -22.93
C VAL A 677 30.17 3.77 -21.55
N VAL A 678 29.12 3.86 -20.73
CA VAL A 678 29.07 3.33 -19.36
C VAL A 678 27.95 2.29 -19.23
N SER A 679 28.27 1.02 -19.50
CA SER A 679 27.28 -0.03 -19.72
C SER A 679 27.38 -1.21 -18.75
N GLY A 680 26.25 -1.90 -18.54
CA GLY A 680 26.19 -3.18 -17.82
C GLY A 680 26.72 -4.39 -18.62
N ARG A 681 27.07 -4.21 -19.91
CA ARG A 681 27.56 -5.28 -20.80
C ARG A 681 28.99 -5.71 -20.51
N GLY A 682 29.30 -6.96 -20.86
CA GLY A 682 30.66 -7.51 -20.84
C GLY A 682 31.61 -6.84 -21.85
N ARG A 683 32.88 -6.76 -21.47
CA ARG A 683 33.91 -5.99 -22.21
C ARG A 683 34.17 -6.48 -23.63
N ASP A 684 34.09 -7.79 -23.88
CA ASP A 684 34.29 -8.37 -25.22
C ASP A 684 33.26 -7.89 -26.25
N SER A 685 31.99 -7.80 -25.85
CA SER A 685 30.91 -7.35 -26.74
C SER A 685 31.08 -5.88 -27.09
N LEU A 686 31.32 -5.03 -26.09
CA LEU A 686 31.53 -3.59 -26.29
C LEU A 686 32.82 -3.32 -27.07
N GLY A 687 33.92 -4.00 -26.73
CA GLY A 687 35.21 -3.85 -27.41
C GLY A 687 35.15 -4.26 -28.87
N LYS A 688 34.38 -5.31 -29.21
CA LYS A 688 34.14 -5.71 -30.61
C LYS A 688 33.26 -4.71 -31.36
N TRP A 689 32.13 -4.30 -30.77
CA TRP A 689 31.18 -3.38 -31.41
C TRP A 689 31.75 -1.98 -31.65
N PHE A 690 32.47 -1.45 -30.67
CA PHE A 690 33.12 -0.14 -30.76
C PHE A 690 34.60 -0.24 -31.21
N SER A 691 35.02 -1.35 -31.82
CA SER A 691 36.35 -1.46 -32.44
C SER A 691 36.63 -0.40 -33.53
N PRO A 692 35.65 0.17 -34.25
CA PRO A 692 35.90 1.31 -35.14
C PRO A 692 36.15 2.64 -34.41
N CYS A 693 35.87 2.72 -33.09
CA CYS A 693 35.92 3.95 -32.30
C CYS A 693 37.19 4.00 -31.43
N LYS A 694 38.34 4.27 -32.05
CA LYS A 694 39.65 4.14 -31.39
C LYS A 694 39.85 5.02 -30.14
N LYS A 695 39.30 6.24 -30.16
CA LYS A 695 39.43 7.23 -29.07
C LYS A 695 38.31 7.14 -28.02
N LEU A 696 37.43 6.14 -28.11
CA LEU A 696 36.28 6.00 -27.21
C LEU A 696 36.68 5.34 -25.88
N GLY A 697 36.35 6.00 -24.78
CA GLY A 697 36.38 5.39 -23.46
C GLY A 697 35.23 4.40 -23.27
N ILE A 698 35.51 3.25 -22.65
CA ILE A 698 34.49 2.22 -22.38
C ILE A 698 34.61 1.78 -20.93
N ALA A 699 33.51 1.87 -20.20
CA ALA A 699 33.31 1.23 -18.91
C ALA A 699 32.28 0.10 -19.08
N ALA A 700 32.75 -1.14 -18.88
CA ALA A 700 31.99 -2.37 -19.01
C ALA A 700 31.61 -2.93 -17.63
N GLU A 701 30.59 -3.78 -17.58
CA GLU A 701 30.10 -4.47 -16.37
C GLU A 701 29.84 -3.50 -15.21
N HIS A 702 29.09 -2.42 -15.49
CA HIS A 702 28.78 -1.31 -14.57
C HIS A 702 30.01 -0.57 -14.02
N GLY A 703 31.17 -0.72 -14.67
CA GLY A 703 32.41 -0.05 -14.30
C GLY A 703 33.51 -0.95 -13.77
N TYR A 704 33.31 -2.26 -13.64
CA TYR A 704 34.38 -3.15 -13.14
C TYR A 704 35.59 -3.19 -14.07
N PHE A 705 35.38 -3.09 -15.39
CA PHE A 705 36.44 -2.88 -16.36
C PHE A 705 36.29 -1.52 -17.03
N MET A 706 37.37 -0.76 -17.14
CA MET A 706 37.40 0.55 -17.77
C MET A 706 38.63 0.68 -18.66
N ARG A 707 38.49 1.30 -19.84
CA ARG A 707 39.62 1.74 -20.67
C ARG A 707 39.34 3.12 -21.23
N TRP A 708 40.37 3.93 -21.45
CA TRP A 708 40.23 5.29 -21.98
C TRP A 708 40.26 5.37 -23.50
N SER A 709 40.91 4.41 -24.16
CA SER A 709 41.01 4.31 -25.61
C SER A 709 41.13 2.84 -26.05
N ALA A 710 41.12 2.58 -27.36
CA ALA A 710 41.27 1.24 -27.91
C ALA A 710 42.72 0.70 -27.83
N ASP A 711 43.70 1.60 -27.75
CA ASP A 711 45.13 1.28 -27.69
C ASP A 711 45.65 1.16 -26.22
N GLU A 712 44.82 1.51 -25.23
CA GLU A 712 45.09 1.34 -23.80
C GLU A 712 44.55 0.00 -23.26
N GLU A 713 45.24 -0.55 -22.25
CA GLU A 713 44.80 -1.77 -21.56
C GLU A 713 43.56 -1.52 -20.68
N TRP A 714 42.81 -2.58 -20.40
CA TRP A 714 41.66 -2.52 -19.49
C TRP A 714 42.11 -2.42 -18.04
N GLU A 715 41.79 -1.30 -17.39
CA GLU A 715 41.90 -1.12 -15.94
C GLU A 715 40.76 -1.84 -15.21
N THR A 716 41.09 -2.73 -14.28
CA THR A 716 40.11 -3.29 -13.33
C THR A 716 39.84 -2.28 -12.20
N CYS A 717 38.61 -1.83 -12.07
CA CYS A 717 38.19 -0.82 -11.10
C CYS A 717 37.44 -1.47 -9.93
N GLY A 718 38.18 -1.73 -8.85
CA GLY A 718 37.67 -2.32 -7.61
C GLY A 718 38.79 -2.89 -6.76
N GLN A 719 38.46 -3.41 -5.58
CA GLN A 719 39.38 -4.31 -4.89
C GLN A 719 39.46 -5.63 -5.66
N SER A 720 40.60 -6.33 -5.59
CA SER A 720 40.77 -7.65 -6.19
C SER A 720 39.92 -8.69 -5.45
N VAL A 721 38.66 -8.79 -5.82
CA VAL A 721 37.73 -9.81 -5.31
C VAL A 721 38.14 -11.17 -5.85
N ASP A 722 38.34 -12.13 -4.95
CA ASP A 722 38.41 -13.55 -5.31
C ASP A 722 37.04 -13.97 -5.85
N PHE A 723 36.99 -14.47 -7.09
CA PHE A 723 35.77 -14.94 -7.73
C PHE A 723 35.26 -16.28 -7.16
N GLY A 724 35.81 -16.77 -6.04
CA GLY A 724 35.29 -17.91 -5.28
C GLY A 724 33.77 -17.85 -5.00
N TRP A 725 33.20 -16.66 -4.83
CA TRP A 725 31.75 -16.46 -4.68
C TRP A 725 30.93 -16.96 -5.90
N ILE A 726 31.51 -17.00 -7.11
CA ILE A 726 30.85 -17.57 -8.31
C ILE A 726 30.54 -19.06 -8.08
N GLN A 727 31.42 -19.78 -7.38
CA GLN A 727 31.23 -21.20 -7.05
C GLN A 727 30.09 -21.42 -6.03
N ILE A 728 29.70 -20.38 -5.29
CA ILE A 728 28.57 -20.37 -4.36
C ILE A 728 27.27 -19.96 -5.08
N ALA A 729 27.35 -18.91 -5.92
CA ALA A 729 26.21 -18.32 -6.60
C ALA A 729 25.71 -19.15 -7.80
N GLU A 730 26.61 -19.72 -8.61
CA GLU A 730 26.24 -20.45 -9.84
C GLU A 730 25.39 -21.70 -9.55
N PRO A 731 25.66 -22.55 -8.54
CA PRO A 731 24.78 -23.67 -8.18
C PRO A 731 23.38 -23.22 -7.75
N VAL A 732 23.26 -22.10 -7.05
CA VAL A 732 21.95 -21.53 -6.66
C VAL A 732 21.21 -21.05 -7.89
N MET A 733 21.84 -20.28 -8.77
CA MET A 733 21.21 -19.85 -10.03
C MET A 733 20.81 -21.04 -10.91
N LYS A 734 21.62 -22.10 -10.98
CA LYS A 734 21.29 -23.33 -11.73
C LYS A 734 20.03 -24.01 -11.20
N LEU A 735 19.86 -24.13 -9.88
CA LEU A 735 18.65 -24.71 -9.27
C LEU A 735 17.37 -24.00 -9.74
N TYR A 736 17.36 -22.67 -9.71
CA TYR A 736 16.22 -21.88 -10.19
C TYR A 736 16.08 -21.91 -11.71
N THR A 737 17.19 -22.02 -12.46
CA THR A 737 17.15 -22.15 -13.92
C THR A 737 16.50 -23.46 -14.35
N GLU A 738 16.88 -24.58 -13.73
CA GLU A 738 16.27 -25.90 -13.94
C GLU A 738 14.78 -25.93 -13.56
N ALA A 739 14.40 -25.16 -12.52
CA ALA A 739 13.02 -25.04 -12.08
C ALA A 739 12.16 -24.07 -12.91
N THR A 740 12.76 -23.24 -13.77
CA THR A 740 12.07 -22.12 -14.46
C THR A 740 12.29 -22.18 -15.97
N ASP A 741 11.34 -22.78 -16.68
CA ASP A 741 11.33 -22.80 -18.15
C ASP A 741 11.33 -21.37 -18.72
N GLY A 742 12.06 -21.17 -19.82
CA GLY A 742 12.30 -19.84 -20.40
C GLY A 742 13.31 -18.95 -19.65
N SER A 743 14.04 -19.48 -18.66
CA SER A 743 15.13 -18.78 -17.99
C SER A 743 16.53 -19.29 -18.38
N TYR A 744 17.57 -18.47 -18.22
CA TYR A 744 18.96 -18.85 -18.48
C TYR A 744 19.96 -18.01 -17.67
N ILE A 745 21.19 -18.48 -17.55
CA ILE A 745 22.31 -17.76 -16.90
C ILE A 745 23.23 -17.18 -17.97
N GLU A 746 23.53 -15.89 -17.88
CA GLU A 746 24.62 -15.20 -18.57
C GLU A 746 25.79 -15.05 -17.60
N THR A 747 26.89 -15.74 -17.89
CA THR A 747 28.17 -15.57 -17.16
C THR A 747 28.97 -14.45 -17.81
N LYS A 748 29.17 -13.35 -17.07
CA LYS A 748 30.13 -12.28 -17.41
C LYS A 748 31.46 -12.57 -16.70
N GLU A 749 32.49 -11.74 -16.94
CA GLU A 749 33.80 -11.97 -16.29
C GLU A 749 33.80 -11.59 -14.81
N SER A 750 33.03 -10.56 -14.41
CA SER A 750 32.92 -10.13 -13.02
C SER A 750 31.57 -10.40 -12.37
N ALA A 751 30.57 -10.85 -13.12
CA ALA A 751 29.18 -10.95 -12.65
C ALA A 751 28.45 -12.18 -13.21
N LEU A 752 27.45 -12.67 -12.47
CA LEU A 752 26.48 -13.64 -12.95
C LEU A 752 25.11 -12.97 -13.10
N VAL A 753 24.45 -13.15 -14.24
CA VAL A 753 23.08 -12.65 -14.46
C VAL A 753 22.15 -13.80 -14.81
N TRP A 754 21.13 -14.00 -14.01
CA TRP A 754 20.01 -14.88 -14.36
C TRP A 754 18.92 -14.06 -15.06
N HIS A 755 18.51 -14.50 -16.25
CA HIS A 755 17.48 -13.89 -17.08
C HIS A 755 16.22 -14.73 -17.04
N HIS A 756 15.06 -14.08 -16.87
CA HIS A 756 13.75 -14.75 -16.85
C HIS A 756 12.70 -14.06 -17.75
N ARG A 757 13.17 -13.33 -18.77
CA ARG A 757 12.33 -12.56 -19.70
C ARG A 757 11.36 -13.44 -20.50
N ASP A 758 11.81 -14.64 -20.88
CA ASP A 758 11.07 -15.57 -21.72
C ASP A 758 10.31 -16.64 -20.90
N ALA A 759 10.39 -16.57 -19.57
CA ALA A 759 9.60 -17.38 -18.64
C ALA A 759 8.16 -16.84 -18.48
N ASP A 760 7.26 -17.63 -17.88
CA ASP A 760 5.95 -17.11 -17.45
C ASP A 760 6.15 -15.88 -16.53
N PRO A 761 5.52 -14.72 -16.80
CA PRO A 761 5.82 -13.51 -16.05
C PRO A 761 5.53 -13.59 -14.55
N GLY A 762 4.51 -14.36 -14.14
CA GLY A 762 4.16 -14.51 -12.73
C GLY A 762 5.11 -15.45 -12.01
N PHE A 763 5.40 -16.60 -12.62
CA PHE A 763 6.31 -17.60 -12.06
C PHE A 763 7.76 -17.11 -12.09
N GLY A 764 8.24 -16.58 -13.23
CA GLY A 764 9.58 -16.02 -13.40
C GLY A 764 9.90 -14.92 -12.39
N SER A 765 8.99 -13.96 -12.17
CA SER A 765 9.17 -12.93 -11.13
C SER A 765 9.11 -13.48 -9.70
N SER A 766 8.36 -14.57 -9.44
CA SER A 766 8.38 -15.25 -8.14
C SER A 766 9.71 -15.94 -7.90
N GLN A 767 10.21 -16.68 -8.90
CA GLN A 767 11.50 -17.38 -8.89
C GLN A 767 12.68 -16.39 -8.78
N ALA A 768 12.61 -15.25 -9.47
CA ALA A 768 13.57 -14.15 -9.35
C ALA A 768 13.70 -13.64 -7.92
N LYS A 769 12.55 -13.48 -7.24
CA LYS A 769 12.54 -12.99 -5.86
C LYS A 769 13.05 -14.03 -4.87
N GLU A 770 12.66 -15.30 -5.03
CA GLU A 770 13.18 -16.36 -4.16
C GLU A 770 14.68 -16.57 -4.37
N MET A 771 15.15 -16.53 -5.63
CA MET A 771 16.57 -16.51 -5.96
C MET A 771 17.29 -15.33 -5.30
N LEU A 772 16.74 -14.12 -5.36
CA LEU A 772 17.31 -12.94 -4.72
C LEU A 772 17.49 -13.16 -3.21
N ASP A 773 16.42 -13.53 -2.51
CA ASP A 773 16.43 -13.79 -1.06
C ASP A 773 17.44 -14.92 -0.71
N HIS A 774 17.53 -15.97 -1.53
CA HIS A 774 18.47 -17.09 -1.37
C HIS A 774 19.92 -16.66 -1.58
N LEU A 775 20.22 -15.97 -2.68
CA LEU A 775 21.56 -15.46 -3.00
C LEU A 775 22.04 -14.44 -1.97
N GLU A 776 21.18 -13.51 -1.54
CA GLU A 776 21.51 -12.57 -0.45
C GLU A 776 21.87 -13.32 0.84
N SER A 777 21.16 -14.40 1.17
CA SER A 777 21.45 -15.20 2.35
C SER A 777 22.75 -16.01 2.26
N VAL A 778 23.10 -16.58 1.10
CA VAL A 778 24.32 -17.41 0.97
C VAL A 778 25.58 -16.58 0.67
N LEU A 779 25.43 -15.39 0.10
CA LEU A 779 26.51 -14.46 -0.21
C LEU A 779 26.67 -13.35 0.85
N ALA A 780 25.96 -13.43 1.98
CA ALA A 780 25.94 -12.37 3.02
C ALA A 780 27.31 -11.98 3.60
N ASN A 781 28.32 -12.86 3.51
CA ASN A 781 29.69 -12.61 3.96
C ASN A 781 30.70 -12.42 2.81
N GLU A 782 30.24 -12.53 1.56
CA GLU A 782 31.06 -12.33 0.36
C GLU A 782 31.05 -10.85 -0.05
N PRO A 783 32.12 -10.32 -0.68
CA PRO A 783 32.21 -8.92 -1.09
C PRO A 783 31.43 -8.63 -2.39
N VAL A 784 30.15 -9.03 -2.43
CA VAL A 784 29.26 -8.94 -3.59
C VAL A 784 27.90 -8.37 -3.21
N ALA A 785 27.22 -7.80 -4.20
CA ALA A 785 25.85 -7.35 -4.10
C ALA A 785 24.98 -8.15 -5.08
N VAL A 786 23.87 -8.68 -4.57
CA VAL A 786 22.78 -9.20 -5.41
C VAL A 786 21.83 -8.05 -5.70
N LYS A 787 21.39 -7.91 -6.96
CA LYS A 787 20.40 -6.91 -7.37
C LYS A 787 19.37 -7.54 -8.29
N SER A 788 18.10 -7.22 -8.06
CA SER A 788 17.04 -7.49 -9.04
C SER A 788 16.96 -6.35 -10.07
N GLY A 789 16.66 -6.69 -11.31
CA GLY A 789 16.45 -5.77 -12.41
C GLY A 789 15.26 -6.19 -13.27
N GLN A 790 14.98 -5.47 -14.35
CA GLN A 790 13.82 -5.78 -15.19
C GLN A 790 14.02 -7.10 -15.95
N PHE A 791 13.36 -8.16 -15.46
CA PHE A 791 13.49 -9.55 -15.90
C PHE A 791 14.83 -10.24 -15.61
N ILE A 792 15.61 -9.73 -14.64
CA ILE A 792 16.92 -10.27 -14.28
C ILE A 792 17.19 -10.30 -12.76
N VAL A 793 18.09 -11.19 -12.35
CA VAL A 793 18.78 -11.15 -11.04
C VAL A 793 20.28 -11.18 -11.32
N GLU A 794 21.02 -10.17 -10.86
CA GLU A 794 22.46 -10.04 -11.07
C GLU A 794 23.22 -10.12 -9.74
N VAL A 795 24.27 -10.94 -9.68
CA VAL A 795 25.29 -10.90 -8.62
C VAL A 795 26.54 -10.25 -9.20
N LYS A 796 27.04 -9.20 -8.55
CA LYS A 796 28.26 -8.47 -8.96
C LYS A 796 29.07 -7.97 -7.77
N PRO A 797 30.35 -7.58 -7.94
CA PRO A 797 31.21 -7.18 -6.83
C PRO A 797 30.68 -5.91 -6.13
N GLN A 798 30.84 -5.86 -4.81
CA GLN A 798 30.51 -4.69 -4.02
C GLN A 798 31.48 -3.55 -4.34
N GLY A 799 30.99 -2.31 -4.35
CA GLY A 799 31.81 -1.15 -4.74
C GLY A 799 31.95 -0.95 -6.26
N VAL A 800 31.15 -1.63 -7.07
CA VAL A 800 31.02 -1.38 -8.52
C VAL A 800 29.68 -0.70 -8.81
N SER A 801 29.71 0.49 -9.41
CA SER A 801 28.52 1.17 -9.92
C SER A 801 28.88 2.14 -11.04
N LYS A 802 27.90 2.41 -11.93
CA LYS A 802 28.06 3.42 -12.99
C LYS A 802 28.40 4.80 -12.40
N GLY A 803 27.86 5.13 -11.21
CA GLY A 803 28.19 6.36 -10.49
C GLY A 803 29.69 6.50 -10.16
N LEU A 804 30.34 5.43 -9.69
CA LEU A 804 31.78 5.46 -9.36
C LEU A 804 32.66 5.61 -10.61
N VAL A 805 32.21 5.13 -11.77
CA VAL A 805 32.86 5.41 -13.06
C VAL A 805 32.86 6.91 -13.33
N VAL A 806 31.72 7.58 -13.16
CA VAL A 806 31.61 9.04 -13.37
C VAL A 806 32.53 9.81 -12.43
N GLU A 807 32.59 9.42 -11.15
CA GLU A 807 33.50 10.02 -10.16
C GLU A 807 34.97 9.84 -10.55
N LYS A 808 35.36 8.64 -11.00
CA LYS A 808 36.72 8.36 -11.48
C LYS A 808 37.06 9.17 -12.73
N ILE A 809 36.16 9.25 -13.71
CA ILE A 809 36.35 10.06 -14.93
C ILE A 809 36.60 11.52 -14.57
N PHE A 810 35.75 12.13 -13.74
CA PHE A 810 35.90 13.54 -13.36
C PHE A 810 37.17 13.80 -12.54
N SER A 811 37.56 12.86 -11.68
CA SER A 811 38.79 12.94 -10.90
C SER A 811 40.03 12.93 -11.81
N SER A 812 40.16 11.93 -12.69
CA SER A 812 41.30 11.83 -13.61
C SER A 812 41.32 12.93 -14.68
N MET A 813 40.16 13.45 -15.11
CA MET A 813 40.11 14.66 -15.95
C MET A 813 40.66 15.89 -15.20
N SER A 814 40.36 16.02 -13.90
CA SER A 814 40.84 17.13 -13.07
C SER A 814 42.34 17.01 -12.77
N GLU A 815 42.85 15.81 -12.51
CA GLU A 815 44.29 15.51 -12.34
C GLU A 815 45.09 15.85 -13.61
N LYS A 816 44.55 15.54 -14.79
CA LYS A 816 45.13 15.91 -16.10
C LYS A 816 44.97 17.40 -16.46
N GLY A 817 44.50 18.24 -15.54
CA GLY A 817 44.27 19.68 -15.76
C GLY A 817 43.06 20.02 -16.65
N LYS A 818 42.36 19.01 -17.19
CA LYS A 818 41.17 19.14 -18.04
C LYS A 818 39.88 19.06 -17.21
N ARG A 819 39.80 19.81 -16.10
CA ARG A 819 38.61 19.81 -15.21
C ARG A 819 37.33 20.14 -16.02
N PRO A 820 36.27 19.32 -15.96
CA PRO A 820 35.11 19.49 -16.84
C PRO A 820 34.36 20.80 -16.62
N ASP A 821 34.11 21.54 -17.70
CA ASP A 821 33.22 22.72 -17.76
C ASP A 821 31.92 22.45 -18.53
N PHE A 822 31.77 21.26 -19.11
CA PHE A 822 30.54 20.73 -19.69
C PHE A 822 30.39 19.25 -19.38
N VAL A 823 29.17 18.83 -19.02
CA VAL A 823 28.83 17.42 -18.75
C VAL A 823 27.49 17.10 -19.40
N VAL A 824 27.47 16.12 -20.31
CA VAL A 824 26.27 15.39 -20.73
C VAL A 824 26.34 14.00 -20.11
N CYS A 825 25.24 13.56 -19.48
CA CYS A 825 25.10 12.20 -18.99
C CYS A 825 23.71 11.67 -19.32
N ILE A 826 23.62 10.57 -20.06
CA ILE A 826 22.35 10.00 -20.54
C ILE A 826 22.23 8.54 -20.08
N GLY A 827 21.04 8.16 -19.60
CA GLY A 827 20.73 6.79 -19.18
C GLY A 827 19.23 6.52 -19.17
N ASP A 828 18.81 5.27 -19.03
CA ASP A 828 17.40 4.87 -19.06
C ASP A 828 17.00 3.93 -17.92
N ASP A 829 17.93 3.24 -17.26
CA ASP A 829 17.59 2.21 -16.29
C ASP A 829 17.84 2.61 -14.83
N ARG A 830 17.52 1.68 -13.92
CA ARG A 830 17.69 1.89 -12.47
C ARG A 830 19.15 2.01 -12.04
N SER A 831 20.10 1.50 -12.83
CA SER A 831 21.54 1.60 -12.56
C SER A 831 22.14 2.94 -13.00
N ASP A 832 21.50 3.64 -13.94
CA ASP A 832 21.90 4.98 -14.39
C ASP A 832 21.60 6.08 -13.35
N GLU A 833 20.63 5.82 -12.48
CA GLU A 833 20.32 6.68 -11.33
C GLU A 833 21.53 6.89 -10.39
N ASP A 834 22.50 5.98 -10.40
CA ASP A 834 23.76 6.14 -9.65
C ASP A 834 24.66 7.20 -10.32
N MET A 835 24.65 7.33 -11.65
CA MET A 835 25.38 8.39 -12.37
C MET A 835 24.80 9.77 -12.06
N PHE A 836 23.47 9.91 -12.13
CA PHE A 836 22.80 11.18 -11.90
C PHE A 836 22.99 11.69 -10.46
N GLU A 837 23.02 10.80 -9.46
CA GLU A 837 23.30 11.15 -8.07
C GLU A 837 24.73 11.68 -7.88
N ILE A 838 25.73 10.97 -8.42
CA ILE A 838 27.13 11.40 -8.35
C ILE A 838 27.34 12.73 -9.07
N ILE A 839 26.70 12.97 -10.21
CA ILE A 839 26.78 14.26 -10.91
C ILE A 839 26.19 15.40 -10.06
N GLY A 840 25.04 15.18 -9.40
CA GLY A 840 24.46 16.17 -8.48
C GLY A 840 25.38 16.47 -7.28
N ASN A 841 26.04 15.45 -6.74
CA ASN A 841 27.03 15.59 -5.68
C ASN A 841 28.31 16.30 -6.17
N ALA A 842 28.80 16.01 -7.38
CA ALA A 842 30.02 16.57 -7.97
C ALA A 842 29.95 18.09 -8.24
N ILE A 843 28.73 18.62 -8.47
CA ILE A 843 28.45 20.07 -8.48
C ILE A 843 28.66 20.65 -7.07
N SER A 844 28.16 19.95 -6.04
CA SER A 844 28.14 20.43 -4.65
C SER A 844 29.50 20.28 -3.94
N SER A 845 30.28 19.25 -4.27
CA SER A 845 31.61 18.98 -3.72
C SER A 845 32.74 19.75 -4.41
N GLY A 846 32.44 20.50 -5.48
CA GLY A 846 33.43 21.28 -6.21
C GLY A 846 34.43 20.43 -6.99
N ILE A 847 34.00 19.28 -7.52
CA ILE A 847 34.77 18.47 -8.47
C ILE A 847 34.64 19.07 -9.89
N LEU A 848 33.41 19.40 -10.31
CA LEU A 848 33.15 20.12 -11.56
C LEU A 848 33.54 21.60 -11.46
N ALA A 849 33.89 22.25 -12.56
CA ALA A 849 34.21 23.68 -12.55
C ALA A 849 33.01 24.54 -12.08
N SER A 850 33.26 25.68 -11.44
CA SER A 850 32.21 26.47 -10.77
C SER A 850 31.08 26.97 -11.70
N ASN A 851 31.34 27.03 -13.01
CA ASN A 851 30.40 27.45 -14.05
C ASN A 851 30.00 26.29 -14.99
N SER A 852 30.15 25.03 -14.58
CA SER A 852 29.92 23.87 -15.47
C SER A 852 28.47 23.79 -15.96
N SER A 853 28.30 23.61 -17.26
CA SER A 853 26.99 23.33 -17.85
C SER A 853 26.69 21.83 -17.78
N VAL A 854 25.72 21.44 -16.96
CA VAL A 854 25.41 20.03 -16.67
C VAL A 854 24.03 19.63 -17.19
N PHE A 855 24.03 18.57 -18.00
CA PHE A 855 22.87 17.99 -18.69
C PHE A 855 22.75 16.49 -18.36
N ALA A 856 22.37 16.19 -17.11
CA ALA A 856 21.99 14.83 -16.70
C ALA A 856 20.55 14.52 -17.13
N CYS A 857 20.38 13.50 -17.97
CA CYS A 857 19.18 13.24 -18.76
C CYS A 857 18.75 11.77 -18.67
N THR A 858 17.46 11.51 -18.45
CA THR A 858 16.90 10.15 -18.57
C THR A 858 16.18 9.96 -19.92
N VAL A 859 16.16 8.74 -20.46
CA VAL A 859 15.38 8.42 -21.67
C VAL A 859 13.96 7.99 -21.29
N GLY A 860 12.96 8.67 -21.81
CA GLY A 860 11.53 8.52 -21.50
C GLY A 860 11.07 9.41 -20.34
N GLN A 861 9.80 9.83 -20.39
CA GLN A 861 9.17 10.66 -19.36
C GLN A 861 8.80 9.86 -18.11
N LYS A 862 9.79 9.61 -17.25
CA LYS A 862 9.66 8.81 -16.01
C LYS A 862 10.34 9.49 -14.81
N PRO A 863 9.96 9.12 -13.56
CA PRO A 863 10.67 9.56 -12.37
C PRO A 863 12.14 9.16 -12.41
N SER A 864 13.01 10.13 -12.17
CA SER A 864 14.48 9.97 -12.21
C SER A 864 15.13 11.05 -11.33
N LYS A 865 16.36 10.83 -10.89
CA LYS A 865 17.25 11.87 -10.35
C LYS A 865 17.81 12.80 -11.44
N ALA A 866 17.69 12.44 -12.72
CA ALA A 866 18.04 13.30 -13.84
C ALA A 866 17.21 14.58 -13.84
N LYS A 867 17.81 15.69 -14.31
CA LYS A 867 17.12 16.99 -14.44
C LYS A 867 16.39 17.13 -15.77
N TYR A 868 16.79 16.35 -16.78
CA TYR A 868 16.25 16.43 -18.13
C TYR A 868 15.70 15.08 -18.58
N TYR A 869 14.89 15.09 -19.65
CA TYR A 869 14.56 13.89 -20.40
C TYR A 869 14.70 14.09 -21.91
N LEU A 870 14.89 12.98 -22.62
CA LEU A 870 14.71 12.80 -24.06
C LEU A 870 13.62 11.73 -24.24
N ASP A 871 12.82 11.76 -25.30
CA ASP A 871 11.61 10.91 -25.34
C ASP A 871 11.92 9.42 -25.60
N ASP A 872 12.90 9.13 -26.45
CA ASP A 872 13.31 7.77 -26.85
C ASP A 872 14.78 7.73 -27.34
N PRO A 873 15.35 6.54 -27.69
CA PRO A 873 16.73 6.44 -28.17
C PRO A 873 17.02 7.17 -29.49
N SER A 874 16.04 7.42 -30.36
CA SER A 874 16.26 8.19 -31.59
C SER A 874 16.46 9.66 -31.27
N ASP A 875 15.70 10.19 -30.31
CA ASP A 875 15.88 11.52 -29.71
C ASP A 875 17.31 11.68 -29.10
N VAL A 876 17.88 10.60 -28.54
CA VAL A 876 19.28 10.57 -28.04
C VAL A 876 20.29 10.60 -29.18
N VAL A 877 20.10 9.79 -30.23
CA VAL A 877 21.01 9.78 -31.40
C VAL A 877 21.02 11.14 -32.08
N MET A 878 19.85 11.77 -32.30
CA MET A 878 19.76 13.12 -32.89
C MET A 878 20.46 14.19 -32.03
N MET A 879 20.41 14.06 -30.70
CA MET A 879 21.11 14.98 -29.79
C MET A 879 22.64 14.81 -29.88
N LEU A 880 23.13 13.57 -29.97
CA LEU A 880 24.56 13.29 -30.14
C LEU A 880 25.07 13.71 -31.53
N ASP A 881 24.26 13.55 -32.58
CA ASP A 881 24.53 14.00 -33.95
C ASP A 881 24.69 15.53 -34.01
N ALA A 882 23.78 16.27 -33.39
CA ALA A 882 23.87 17.74 -33.28
C ALA A 882 25.09 18.23 -32.48
N LEU A 883 25.64 17.41 -31.57
CA LEU A 883 26.92 17.69 -30.90
C LEU A 883 28.12 17.34 -31.80
N ALA A 884 28.00 16.29 -32.62
CA ALA A 884 29.02 15.89 -33.58
C ALA A 884 29.19 16.92 -34.71
N ASP A 885 28.09 17.46 -35.24
CA ASP A 885 28.06 18.57 -36.21
C ASP A 885 28.71 19.86 -35.65
N ALA A 886 28.69 20.02 -34.32
CA ALA A 886 29.26 21.18 -33.62
C ALA A 886 30.69 20.93 -33.08
N SER A 887 31.27 19.75 -33.32
CA SER A 887 32.64 19.41 -32.94
C SER A 887 33.65 20.15 -33.84
N ASP A 888 34.80 20.51 -33.28
CA ASP A 888 35.90 21.02 -34.11
C ASP A 888 36.56 19.85 -34.87
N PRO A 889 36.90 20.02 -36.17
CA PRO A 889 37.63 19.00 -36.91
C PRO A 889 39.04 18.80 -36.34
N PRO A 890 39.66 17.61 -36.51
CA PRO A 890 41.00 17.35 -36.01
C PRO A 890 42.02 18.34 -36.61
N THR A 891 42.78 19.01 -35.74
CA THR A 891 43.84 19.95 -36.13
C THR A 891 44.96 19.22 -36.86
N SER A 892 45.16 19.56 -38.14
CA SER A 892 46.13 18.93 -39.04
C SER A 892 47.55 19.51 -38.90
N ASP A 893 48.10 19.52 -37.69
CA ASP A 893 49.39 20.17 -37.35
C ASP A 893 50.42 19.18 -36.78
N ASP A 894 50.70 18.06 -37.47
CA ASP A 894 51.70 17.06 -37.02
C ASP A 894 52.61 16.48 -38.14
N ASP A 895 52.59 17.03 -39.38
CA ASP A 895 53.32 16.44 -40.53
C ASP A 895 54.27 17.41 -41.30
N GLU A 896 54.53 18.63 -40.80
CA GLU A 896 55.52 19.57 -41.40
C GLU A 896 56.60 20.07 -40.43
N THR A 897 57.45 19.18 -39.90
CA THR A 897 58.87 19.52 -39.60
C THR A 897 59.77 18.27 -39.52
N ASN A 898 60.37 17.86 -40.64
CA ASN A 898 61.71 17.23 -40.67
C ASN A 898 62.21 16.97 -42.12
N SER A 899 62.60 18.04 -42.82
CA SER A 899 63.36 17.90 -44.08
C SER A 899 64.26 19.10 -44.39
N SER A 900 65.30 19.31 -43.56
CA SER A 900 66.50 20.09 -43.89
C SER A 900 67.64 19.78 -42.94
#